data_AF-R5KIT9-F1
#
_entry.id   AF-R5KIT9-F1
#
_cell.length_a   1.000
_cell.length_b   1.000
_cell.length_c   1.000
_cell.angle_alpha   90.00
_cell.angle_beta   90.00
_cell.angle_gamma   90.00
#
_symmetry.space_group_name_H-M   'P 1'
#
loop_
_entity.id
_entity.type
_entity.pdbx_description
1 polymer ?
#
loop_
_entity_poly.entity_id
_entity_poly.type
_entity_poly.pdbx_seq_one_letter_code
_entity_poly.pdbx_strand_id
1 'polypeptide(L)'
;MKRKMALLFAILLIIANIPIYAFAADNPDADDNTGVVLQYSLTFTGSGTQDDPFYGELNYISGKIEETTIETVNPLATINGGSNTYTVSLNYGWNDITFYVTSADGTKTSYYHVRWSRTKQPRTEHLKTGDLYTKPATDAAAADGKIINLDAAETYEYTLNNANDWKTVSGVTEITGLAAGTYQIRYGESDSHQADSGSNYLHVYIGRTDQPFTTANETNFEIEMPKTVYAGERIVFRAKLDGEFFHPIMKISAKSKLFFSGSTTYVSVTFNSYVTDYETDDNGTRYAIGYFMLNGYNKNGANGTLTITGITLYDANYYEIEPADTLVAATTITPEHEDDTIVFENSTLYKEGSHVTISLEKREESGVESINSFDVCLDDGTVVASSKDGSAVALTVSGNLHIANIDATYLPADFTALEEQLARLDGVDLTLYTDDTRVAVERYYSYADQMYKLLAKDQALLDEYVLNLKNAIDNLIPKDGIFTGIEDNQALIPSDGSLYTEESWARLMQAASAAQTAVDENWNRLRQDEIDALASDLKTAIDALEYKPADYTAVDEAIANAEKLNPKDYKDFSAVKAAISAVDRTKNITQQAEVDAMAKAINDAVAALEKADNAASKSPNTGAGFMIPSVGAMIVSAAAIFTLGKRRKKAEN
;
A
#
# COMPACT_ATOMS: atom_id res chain seq x y z
N MET A 1 22.15 5.32 -13.53
CA MET A 1 21.49 6.03 -12.40
C MET A 1 20.53 5.05 -11.73
N LYS A 2 21.08 4.08 -10.97
CA LYS A 2 20.36 2.90 -10.44
C LYS A 2 20.29 3.00 -8.92
N ARG A 3 19.27 3.66 -8.39
CA ARG A 3 18.84 3.67 -6.98
C ARG A 3 17.69 4.68 -6.84
N LYS A 4 16.46 4.25 -7.11
CA LYS A 4 15.22 4.91 -6.62
C LYS A 4 13.91 4.17 -6.92
N MET A 5 13.94 2.95 -7.46
CA MET A 5 12.72 2.20 -7.84
C MET A 5 12.47 0.94 -7.01
N ALA A 6 13.08 0.83 -5.82
CA ALA A 6 12.98 -0.35 -4.95
C ALA A 6 12.11 -0.11 -3.70
N LEU A 7 11.46 1.05 -3.56
CA LEU A 7 10.68 1.38 -2.36
C LEU A 7 9.14 1.35 -2.59
N LEU A 8 8.66 1.26 -3.83
CA LEU A 8 7.22 1.20 -4.13
C LEU A 8 6.67 -0.23 -4.21
N PHE A 9 7.53 -1.24 -4.35
CA PHE A 9 7.14 -2.65 -4.53
C PHE A 9 7.03 -3.46 -3.22
N ALA A 10 7.34 -2.86 -2.06
CA ALA A 10 7.47 -3.58 -0.79
C ALA A 10 6.27 -3.44 0.17
N ILE A 11 5.18 -2.75 -0.21
CA ILE A 11 4.02 -2.54 0.69
C ILE A 11 2.67 -2.99 0.07
N LEU A 12 2.63 -3.44 -1.20
CA LEU A 12 1.37 -3.80 -1.87
C LEU A 12 1.41 -5.16 -2.59
N LEU A 13 2.12 -6.14 -2.02
CA LEU A 13 2.23 -7.49 -2.60
C LEU A 13 1.70 -8.58 -1.66
N ILE A 14 0.52 -8.37 -1.08
CA ILE A 14 -0.36 -9.47 -0.65
C ILE A 14 -1.77 -9.00 -0.95
N ILE A 15 -2.32 -9.46 -2.08
CA ILE A 15 -3.73 -9.80 -2.39
C ILE A 15 -3.73 -9.97 -3.91
N ALA A 16 -3.08 -11.04 -4.37
CA ALA A 16 -3.22 -11.52 -5.73
C ALA A 16 -4.29 -12.62 -5.71
N ASN A 17 -5.43 -12.34 -6.33
CA ASN A 17 -6.40 -13.28 -6.90
C ASN A 17 -6.40 -14.72 -6.34
N ILE A 18 -7.21 -14.97 -5.30
CA ILE A 18 -7.71 -16.32 -4.98
C ILE A 18 -9.19 -16.17 -4.58
N PRO A 19 -10.11 -16.98 -5.11
CA PRO A 19 -11.48 -17.01 -4.61
C PRO A 19 -11.47 -17.45 -3.15
N ILE A 20 -11.70 -16.49 -2.25
CA ILE A 20 -11.79 -16.69 -0.80
C ILE A 20 -13.16 -17.32 -0.51
N TYR A 21 -13.18 -18.60 -0.13
CA TYR A 21 -14.38 -19.27 0.33
C TYR A 21 -14.37 -19.31 1.86
N ALA A 22 -15.27 -18.52 2.47
CA ALA A 22 -15.52 -18.53 3.90
C ALA A 22 -16.23 -19.83 4.31
N PHE A 23 -15.79 -20.43 5.43
CA PHE A 23 -16.50 -21.56 6.04
C PHE A 23 -17.70 -21.05 6.82
N ALA A 24 -18.84 -21.71 6.62
CA ALA A 24 -20.13 -21.33 7.18
C ALA A 24 -20.12 -21.36 8.72
N ALA A 25 -20.12 -20.16 9.31
CA ALA A 25 -20.84 -19.84 10.53
C ALA A 25 -21.88 -18.77 10.17
N ASP A 26 -23.05 -18.79 10.81
CA ASP A 26 -24.23 -17.98 10.46
C ASP A 26 -24.00 -16.45 10.55
N ASN A 27 -22.82 -15.99 10.99
CA ASN A 27 -22.37 -14.59 10.90
C ASN A 27 -20.83 -14.51 10.94
N PRO A 28 -20.13 -14.03 9.88
CA PRO A 28 -18.67 -13.89 9.88
C PRO A 28 -18.17 -12.89 10.95
N ASP A 29 -19.01 -11.94 11.36
CA ASP A 29 -18.71 -10.91 12.37
C ASP A 29 -19.08 -11.33 13.81
N ALA A 30 -19.42 -12.61 14.05
CA ALA A 30 -19.68 -13.07 15.42
C ALA A 30 -18.41 -13.00 16.27
N ASP A 31 -18.49 -12.39 17.44
CA ASP A 31 -17.35 -12.17 18.35
C ASP A 31 -16.70 -13.49 18.83
N ASP A 32 -17.41 -14.61 18.79
CA ASP A 32 -16.95 -15.95 19.16
C ASP A 32 -16.40 -16.78 17.97
N ASN A 33 -16.38 -16.21 16.76
CA ASN A 33 -15.95 -16.91 15.56
C ASN A 33 -14.44 -17.18 15.58
N THR A 34 -14.07 -18.43 15.33
CA THR A 34 -12.69 -18.96 15.32
C THR A 34 -12.34 -19.67 14.01
N GLY A 35 -13.18 -19.50 12.98
CA GLY A 35 -12.97 -20.05 11.65
C GLY A 35 -11.78 -19.42 10.96
N VAL A 36 -11.16 -20.17 10.04
CA VAL A 36 -10.05 -19.70 9.22
C VAL A 36 -10.28 -19.94 7.75
N VAL A 37 -9.65 -19.11 6.93
CA VAL A 37 -9.54 -19.22 5.49
C VAL A 37 -8.12 -19.67 5.16
N LEU A 38 -8.01 -20.64 4.28
CA LEU A 38 -6.75 -21.05 3.67
C LEU A 38 -6.83 -20.87 2.16
N GLN A 39 -5.66 -20.73 1.54
CA GLN A 39 -5.49 -20.64 0.09
C GLN A 39 -6.17 -21.77 -0.70
N TYR A 40 -6.29 -22.97 -0.12
CA TYR A 40 -7.00 -24.10 -0.71
C TYR A 40 -8.11 -24.59 0.21
N SER A 41 -9.25 -24.98 -0.38
CA SER A 41 -10.37 -25.55 0.35
C SER A 41 -10.00 -26.89 0.99
N LEU A 42 -10.16 -26.96 2.30
CA LEU A 42 -9.87 -28.11 3.14
C LEU A 42 -11.14 -28.57 3.84
N THR A 43 -11.41 -29.88 3.83
CA THR A 43 -12.41 -30.44 4.73
C THR A 43 -11.72 -30.75 6.05
N PHE A 44 -12.08 -30.00 7.10
CA PHE A 44 -11.59 -30.24 8.43
C PHE A 44 -12.38 -31.36 9.13
N THR A 45 -11.65 -32.18 9.88
CA THR A 45 -12.18 -33.22 10.77
C THR A 45 -11.77 -32.88 12.21
N GLY A 46 -12.39 -33.49 13.22
CA GLY A 46 -12.13 -33.18 14.62
C GLY A 46 -13.01 -32.07 15.19
N SER A 47 -12.87 -31.81 16.49
CA SER A 47 -13.73 -30.91 17.27
C SER A 47 -13.13 -29.52 17.51
N GLY A 48 -11.85 -29.31 17.19
CA GLY A 48 -11.15 -28.05 17.40
C GLY A 48 -10.66 -27.83 18.83
N THR A 49 -10.63 -28.87 19.66
CA THR A 49 -10.06 -28.84 21.01
C THR A 49 -8.56 -29.11 20.96
N GLN A 50 -7.82 -28.83 22.04
CA GLN A 50 -6.37 -29.06 22.05
C GLN A 50 -6.00 -30.55 21.86
N ASP A 51 -6.81 -31.45 22.40
CA ASP A 51 -6.61 -32.91 22.28
C ASP A 51 -7.15 -33.49 20.96
N ASP A 52 -8.04 -32.76 20.28
CA ASP A 52 -8.67 -33.14 19.01
C ASP A 52 -8.82 -31.90 18.11
N PRO A 53 -7.70 -31.40 17.55
CA PRO A 53 -7.68 -30.19 16.74
C PRO A 53 -8.43 -30.41 15.42
N PHE A 54 -8.85 -29.32 14.79
CA PHE A 54 -9.36 -29.37 13.42
C PHE A 54 -8.24 -29.83 12.48
N TYR A 55 -8.33 -31.07 12.01
CA TYR A 55 -7.36 -31.71 11.14
C TYR A 55 -7.77 -31.66 9.67
N GLY A 56 -6.89 -31.16 8.82
CA GLY A 56 -7.05 -31.12 7.36
C GLY A 56 -5.77 -31.50 6.64
N GLU A 57 -5.88 -32.22 5.52
CA GLU A 57 -4.72 -32.68 4.74
C GLU A 57 -4.82 -32.25 3.26
N LEU A 58 -3.72 -31.70 2.72
CA LEU A 58 -3.54 -31.34 1.31
C LEU A 58 -2.43 -32.17 0.67
N ASN A 59 -2.79 -32.89 -0.39
CA ASN A 59 -1.90 -33.78 -1.14
C ASN A 59 -1.54 -33.19 -2.52
N TYR A 60 -0.29 -33.35 -2.95
CA TYR A 60 0.21 -33.02 -4.30
C TYR A 60 -0.01 -31.56 -4.75
N ILE A 61 0.29 -30.58 -3.88
CA ILE A 61 0.13 -29.17 -4.23
C ILE A 61 1.36 -28.64 -5.01
N SER A 62 1.12 -27.69 -5.92
CA SER A 62 2.12 -27.07 -6.78
C SER A 62 3.40 -26.70 -6.04
N GLY A 63 4.54 -27.21 -6.50
CA GLY A 63 5.86 -26.90 -5.93
C GLY A 63 6.29 -25.43 -5.99
N LYS A 64 5.52 -24.57 -6.64
CA LYS A 64 5.78 -23.12 -6.79
C LYS A 64 5.36 -22.28 -5.57
N ILE A 65 4.57 -22.84 -4.66
CA ILE A 65 4.08 -22.11 -3.48
C ILE A 65 5.07 -22.31 -2.33
N GLU A 66 5.79 -21.25 -1.98
CA GLU A 66 6.83 -21.25 -0.94
C GLU A 66 6.30 -20.96 0.45
N GLU A 67 5.19 -20.23 0.56
CA GLU A 67 4.54 -19.88 1.81
C GLU A 67 3.03 -19.97 1.64
N THR A 68 2.32 -20.24 2.73
CA THR A 68 0.88 -20.14 2.79
C THR A 68 0.48 -19.17 3.89
N THR A 69 -0.55 -18.36 3.63
CA THR A 69 -1.14 -17.46 4.63
C THR A 69 -2.49 -18.00 5.05
N ILE A 70 -2.65 -18.15 6.36
CA ILE A 70 -3.88 -18.51 7.03
C ILE A 70 -4.47 -17.23 7.59
N GLU A 71 -5.76 -16.98 7.38
CA GLU A 71 -6.45 -15.79 7.85
C GLU A 71 -7.68 -16.19 8.67
N THR A 72 -8.01 -15.45 9.73
CA THR A 72 -9.26 -15.68 10.46
C THR A 72 -10.45 -15.12 9.69
N VAL A 73 -11.60 -15.79 9.78
CA VAL A 73 -12.84 -15.29 9.18
C VAL A 73 -13.32 -13.99 9.84
N ASN A 74 -13.13 -13.86 11.17
CA ASN A 74 -13.35 -12.61 11.90
C ASN A 74 -12.02 -11.85 12.01
N PRO A 75 -11.88 -10.63 11.47
CA PRO A 75 -10.63 -9.88 11.45
C PRO A 75 -10.17 -9.39 12.84
N LEU A 76 -11.01 -9.46 13.87
CA LEU A 76 -10.67 -9.14 15.26
C LEU A 76 -10.19 -10.36 16.06
N ALA A 77 -10.35 -11.58 15.52
CA ALA A 77 -9.79 -12.79 16.13
C ALA A 77 -8.27 -12.84 15.92
N THR A 78 -7.58 -13.59 16.77
CA THR A 78 -6.10 -13.68 16.74
C THR A 78 -5.64 -15.11 16.49
N ILE A 79 -4.60 -15.27 15.68
CA ILE A 79 -3.92 -16.55 15.46
C ILE A 79 -2.66 -16.59 16.32
N ASN A 80 -2.49 -17.64 17.12
CA ASN A 80 -1.37 -17.82 18.05
C ASN A 80 -1.15 -16.61 18.99
N GLY A 81 -2.22 -15.87 19.31
CA GLY A 81 -2.17 -14.63 20.10
C GLY A 81 -1.52 -13.42 19.39
N GLY A 82 -1.32 -13.50 18.08
CA GLY A 82 -0.78 -12.44 17.23
C GLY A 82 -1.87 -11.73 16.42
N SER A 83 -1.61 -11.54 15.12
CA SER A 83 -2.55 -10.92 14.16
C SER A 83 -3.67 -11.88 13.76
N ASN A 84 -4.64 -11.38 12.99
CA ASN A 84 -5.67 -12.16 12.30
C ASN A 84 -5.13 -13.00 11.12
N THR A 85 -3.83 -12.89 10.83
CA THR A 85 -3.13 -13.61 9.76
C THR A 85 -1.90 -14.35 10.30
N TYR A 86 -1.62 -15.52 9.77
CA TYR A 86 -0.47 -16.35 10.09
C TYR A 86 0.15 -16.95 8.83
N THR A 87 1.36 -16.51 8.49
CA THR A 87 2.11 -16.97 7.32
C THR A 87 3.09 -18.06 7.73
N VAL A 88 3.12 -19.14 6.94
CA VAL A 88 3.94 -20.33 7.20
C VAL A 88 4.73 -20.67 5.95
N SER A 89 6.05 -20.72 6.07
CA SER A 89 6.92 -21.20 5.00
C SER A 89 6.79 -22.72 4.83
N LEU A 90 6.60 -23.16 3.59
CA LEU A 90 6.40 -24.56 3.22
C LEU A 90 7.70 -25.15 2.67
N ASN A 91 8.21 -26.18 3.32
CA ASN A 91 9.33 -26.98 2.83
C ASN A 91 8.87 -28.01 1.80
N TYR A 92 9.76 -28.47 0.94
CA TYR A 92 9.46 -29.63 0.09
C TYR A 92 9.25 -30.89 0.94
N GLY A 93 8.25 -31.69 0.59
CA GLY A 93 7.76 -32.79 1.40
C GLY A 93 6.54 -32.40 2.23
N TRP A 94 6.35 -33.10 3.35
CA TRP A 94 5.23 -32.88 4.26
C TRP A 94 5.54 -31.77 5.26
N ASN A 95 4.64 -30.81 5.37
CA ASN A 95 4.65 -29.75 6.37
C ASN A 95 3.50 -29.97 7.34
N ASP A 96 3.82 -30.01 8.63
CA ASP A 96 2.85 -30.12 9.70
C ASP A 96 2.69 -28.74 10.34
N ILE A 97 1.54 -28.11 10.07
CA ILE A 97 1.24 -26.75 10.49
C ILE A 97 0.23 -26.83 11.63
N THR A 98 0.66 -26.49 12.84
CA THR A 98 -0.22 -26.42 14.01
C THR A 98 -0.35 -24.98 14.48
N PHE A 99 -1.57 -24.57 14.82
CA PHE A 99 -1.87 -23.23 15.32
C PHE A 99 -3.18 -23.24 16.11
N TYR A 100 -3.43 -22.17 16.85
CA TYR A 100 -4.71 -21.94 17.51
C TYR A 100 -5.26 -20.55 17.19
N VAL A 101 -6.58 -20.43 17.22
CA VAL A 101 -7.31 -19.18 16.98
C VAL A 101 -8.10 -18.84 18.22
N THR A 102 -7.90 -17.63 18.75
CA THR A 102 -8.67 -17.07 19.86
C THR A 102 -9.68 -16.07 19.30
N SER A 103 -10.94 -16.21 19.67
CA SER A 103 -12.04 -15.35 19.24
C SER A 103 -11.86 -13.89 19.67
N ALA A 104 -12.56 -12.95 19.04
CA ALA A 104 -12.43 -11.51 19.29
C ALA A 104 -12.81 -11.13 20.73
N ASP A 105 -13.83 -11.79 21.30
CA ASP A 105 -14.23 -11.63 22.71
C ASP A 105 -13.36 -12.42 23.71
N GLY A 106 -12.42 -13.23 23.21
CA GLY A 106 -11.56 -14.09 24.02
C GLY A 106 -12.27 -15.27 24.69
N THR A 107 -13.54 -15.55 24.38
CA THR A 107 -14.33 -16.60 25.06
C THR A 107 -14.07 -18.00 24.50
N LYS A 108 -13.59 -18.10 23.26
CA LYS A 108 -13.35 -19.37 22.56
C LYS A 108 -11.94 -19.44 22.01
N THR A 109 -11.34 -20.63 22.09
CA THR A 109 -10.08 -20.94 21.40
C THR A 109 -10.22 -22.27 20.67
N SER A 110 -9.90 -22.29 19.39
CA SER A 110 -9.93 -23.50 18.56
C SER A 110 -8.53 -23.82 18.02
N TYR A 111 -8.17 -25.10 18.05
CA TYR A 111 -6.87 -25.62 17.62
C TYR A 111 -6.98 -26.25 16.24
N TYR A 112 -5.96 -26.07 15.40
CA TYR A 112 -5.90 -26.57 14.04
C TYR A 112 -4.59 -27.33 13.80
N HIS A 113 -4.67 -28.37 12.97
CA HIS A 113 -3.52 -29.11 12.44
C HIS A 113 -3.73 -29.33 10.94
N VAL A 114 -2.98 -28.58 10.13
CA VAL A 114 -3.00 -28.70 8.68
C VAL A 114 -1.75 -29.42 8.23
N ARG A 115 -1.94 -30.53 7.52
CA ARG A 115 -0.85 -31.28 6.92
C ARG A 115 -0.77 -31.00 5.43
N TRP A 116 0.34 -30.43 4.97
CA TRP A 116 0.49 -29.90 3.61
C TRP A 116 1.67 -30.53 2.89
N SER A 117 1.41 -31.22 1.78
CA SER A 117 2.46 -31.79 0.91
C SER A 117 2.84 -30.84 -0.23
N ARG A 118 4.13 -30.50 -0.34
CA ARG A 118 4.73 -29.72 -1.43
C ARG A 118 5.72 -30.59 -2.22
N THR A 119 5.55 -30.71 -3.53
CA THR A 119 6.46 -31.51 -4.39
C THR A 119 7.47 -30.64 -5.13
N LYS A 120 8.69 -31.14 -5.33
CA LYS A 120 9.68 -30.49 -6.21
C LYS A 120 9.19 -30.49 -7.65
N GLN A 121 9.57 -29.47 -8.42
CA GLN A 121 9.19 -29.42 -9.84
C GLN A 121 9.96 -30.47 -10.64
N PRO A 122 9.35 -31.10 -11.67
CA PRO A 122 10.09 -31.93 -12.60
C PRO A 122 11.07 -31.05 -13.40
N ARG A 123 12.28 -31.57 -13.66
CA ARG A 123 13.26 -30.85 -14.48
C ARG A 123 12.91 -31.01 -15.96
N THR A 124 12.92 -29.90 -16.71
CA THR A 124 12.68 -29.87 -18.16
C THR A 124 13.96 -29.69 -18.98
N GLU A 125 15.06 -29.36 -18.31
CA GLU A 125 16.39 -29.17 -18.91
C GLU A 125 17.18 -30.48 -18.93
N HIS A 126 17.92 -30.70 -20.00
CA HIS A 126 18.73 -31.89 -20.21
C HIS A 126 20.14 -31.52 -20.66
N LEU A 127 21.13 -32.27 -20.19
CA LEU A 127 22.52 -32.13 -20.65
C LEU A 127 22.64 -32.52 -22.13
N LYS A 128 23.27 -31.67 -22.92
CA LYS A 128 23.52 -31.82 -24.35
C LYS A 128 24.99 -32.14 -24.63
N THR A 129 25.25 -32.66 -25.83
CA THR A 129 26.62 -32.92 -26.27
C THR A 129 27.39 -31.61 -26.40
N GLY A 130 28.48 -31.47 -25.65
CA GLY A 130 29.29 -30.25 -25.63
C GLY A 130 29.17 -29.46 -24.33
N ASP A 131 28.10 -29.66 -23.55
CA ASP A 131 27.91 -29.00 -22.25
C ASP A 131 29.04 -29.37 -21.27
N LEU A 132 29.48 -30.63 -21.33
CA LEU A 132 30.55 -31.18 -20.51
C LEU A 132 31.69 -31.68 -21.39
N TYR A 133 32.91 -31.55 -20.89
CA TYR A 133 34.11 -32.10 -21.53
C TYR A 133 35.01 -32.80 -20.52
N THR A 134 35.93 -33.64 -21.00
CA THR A 134 36.74 -34.47 -20.12
C THR A 134 38.23 -34.12 -20.17
N LYS A 135 38.94 -34.52 -19.12
CA LYS A 135 40.39 -34.60 -19.09
C LYS A 135 40.80 -36.07 -19.02
N PRO A 136 41.74 -36.52 -19.87
CA PRO A 136 42.12 -37.93 -19.96
C PRO A 136 42.82 -38.38 -18.67
N ALA A 137 42.68 -39.66 -18.36
CA ALA A 137 43.49 -40.32 -17.34
C ALA A 137 44.93 -40.55 -17.83
N THR A 138 45.87 -40.80 -16.92
CA THR A 138 47.27 -41.11 -17.31
C THR A 138 47.33 -42.33 -18.22
N ASP A 139 46.67 -43.43 -17.83
CA ASP A 139 46.54 -44.68 -18.58
C ASP A 139 45.19 -45.38 -18.24
N ALA A 140 45.00 -46.66 -18.61
CA ALA A 140 43.74 -47.38 -18.35
C ALA A 140 43.54 -47.82 -16.91
N ALA A 141 44.63 -47.97 -16.14
CA ALA A 141 44.58 -48.37 -14.74
C ALA A 141 44.52 -47.15 -13.81
N ALA A 142 44.98 -45.99 -14.28
CA ALA A 142 44.92 -44.74 -13.56
C ALA A 142 43.47 -44.23 -13.43
N ALA A 143 43.11 -43.80 -12.22
CA ALA A 143 41.83 -43.18 -11.89
C ALA A 143 42.05 -41.70 -11.57
N ASP A 144 42.65 -40.96 -12.50
CA ASP A 144 43.03 -39.55 -12.37
C ASP A 144 42.43 -38.65 -13.47
N GLY A 145 41.59 -39.21 -14.33
CA GLY A 145 40.80 -38.47 -15.31
C GLY A 145 39.68 -37.65 -14.65
N LYS A 146 39.09 -36.73 -15.42
CA LYS A 146 38.06 -35.80 -14.93
C LYS A 146 36.95 -35.54 -15.96
N ILE A 147 35.76 -35.20 -15.46
CA ILE A 147 34.71 -34.50 -16.22
C ILE A 147 34.69 -33.07 -15.66
N ILE A 148 34.65 -32.07 -16.53
CA ILE A 148 34.74 -30.65 -16.16
C ILE A 148 33.65 -29.84 -16.86
N ASN A 149 33.52 -28.55 -16.49
CA ASN A 149 32.47 -27.63 -16.93
C ASN A 149 31.09 -27.90 -16.32
N LEU A 150 31.07 -28.46 -15.11
CA LEU A 150 29.84 -28.55 -14.33
C LEU A 150 29.49 -27.17 -13.78
N ASP A 151 28.20 -26.85 -13.71
CA ASP A 151 27.71 -25.68 -13.00
C ASP A 151 27.74 -25.95 -11.49
N ALA A 152 28.51 -25.17 -10.74
CA ALA A 152 28.62 -25.33 -9.30
C ALA A 152 27.30 -25.04 -8.56
N ALA A 153 26.34 -24.36 -9.20
CA ALA A 153 25.00 -24.15 -8.65
C ALA A 153 24.11 -25.39 -8.74
N GLU A 154 24.52 -26.40 -9.52
CA GLU A 154 23.71 -27.58 -9.83
C GLU A 154 24.20 -28.85 -9.12
N THR A 155 23.27 -29.79 -8.99
CA THR A 155 23.56 -31.16 -8.55
C THR A 155 23.63 -32.07 -9.78
N TYR A 156 24.61 -32.98 -9.81
CA TYR A 156 24.77 -33.98 -10.86
C TYR A 156 24.84 -35.38 -10.28
N GLU A 157 24.43 -36.34 -11.09
CA GLU A 157 24.66 -37.76 -10.83
C GLU A 157 25.44 -38.36 -11.98
N TYR A 158 26.37 -39.25 -11.67
CA TYR A 158 27.17 -39.94 -12.68
C TYR A 158 27.36 -41.42 -12.35
N THR A 159 27.52 -42.24 -13.37
CA THR A 159 27.89 -43.65 -13.22
C THR A 159 28.78 -44.11 -14.37
N LEU A 160 29.58 -45.15 -14.14
CA LEU A 160 30.25 -45.84 -15.24
C LEU A 160 29.18 -46.53 -16.09
N ASN A 161 29.29 -46.41 -17.41
CA ASN A 161 28.27 -46.92 -18.32
C ASN A 161 27.97 -48.41 -18.06
N ASN A 162 26.70 -48.75 -17.88
CA ASN A 162 26.18 -50.08 -17.52
C ASN A 162 26.49 -50.59 -16.09
N ALA A 163 27.09 -49.78 -15.20
CA ALA A 163 27.33 -50.19 -13.82
C ALA A 163 26.08 -50.03 -12.92
N ASN A 164 25.17 -49.10 -13.28
CA ASN A 164 23.97 -48.73 -12.50
C ASN A 164 24.26 -48.29 -11.04
N ASP A 165 25.49 -47.86 -10.76
CA ASP A 165 25.95 -47.34 -9.46
C ASP A 165 26.08 -45.81 -9.58
N TRP A 166 24.96 -45.09 -9.43
CA TRP A 166 24.92 -43.64 -9.56
C TRP A 166 25.50 -42.95 -8.34
N LYS A 167 26.41 -42.01 -8.57
CA LYS A 167 27.09 -41.20 -7.54
C LYS A 167 26.67 -39.75 -7.70
N THR A 168 26.28 -39.13 -6.60
CA THR A 168 25.84 -37.72 -6.57
C THR A 168 27.02 -36.81 -6.25
N VAL A 169 27.09 -35.68 -6.94
CA VAL A 169 28.03 -34.57 -6.70
C VAL A 169 27.28 -33.25 -6.77
N SER A 170 27.64 -32.30 -5.92
CA SER A 170 27.04 -30.96 -5.88
C SER A 170 28.09 -29.94 -5.48
N GLY A 171 27.92 -28.67 -5.90
CA GLY A 171 28.87 -27.61 -5.55
C GLY A 171 30.24 -27.77 -6.20
N VAL A 172 30.35 -28.54 -7.29
CA VAL A 172 31.61 -28.84 -7.96
C VAL A 172 31.58 -28.39 -9.43
N THR A 173 32.70 -27.88 -9.92
CA THR A 173 32.92 -27.59 -11.34
C THR A 173 33.56 -28.76 -12.09
N GLU A 174 34.01 -29.77 -11.36
CA GLU A 174 34.67 -30.96 -11.88
C GLU A 174 34.36 -32.24 -11.07
N ILE A 175 34.21 -33.36 -11.76
CA ILE A 175 34.23 -34.71 -11.19
C ILE A 175 35.62 -35.27 -11.43
N THR A 176 36.31 -35.64 -10.35
CA THR A 176 37.70 -36.12 -10.40
C THR A 176 37.81 -37.59 -10.02
N GLY A 177 39.00 -38.17 -10.16
CA GLY A 177 39.26 -39.53 -9.72
C GLY A 177 38.67 -40.59 -10.63
N LEU A 178 38.48 -40.28 -11.92
CA LEU A 178 37.77 -41.14 -12.86
C LEU A 178 38.78 -41.93 -13.71
N ALA A 179 38.54 -43.24 -13.84
CA ALA A 179 39.33 -44.08 -14.73
C ALA A 179 38.93 -43.86 -16.20
N ALA A 180 39.79 -44.28 -17.12
CA ALA A 180 39.44 -44.27 -18.54
C ALA A 180 38.18 -45.13 -18.81
N GLY A 181 37.19 -44.57 -19.48
CA GLY A 181 35.89 -45.22 -19.63
C GLY A 181 34.79 -44.32 -20.16
N THR A 182 33.63 -44.92 -20.46
CA THR A 182 32.41 -44.16 -20.80
C THR A 182 31.57 -44.00 -19.55
N TYR A 183 31.18 -42.77 -19.23
CA TYR A 183 30.32 -42.43 -18.10
C TYR A 183 28.99 -41.88 -18.59
N GLN A 184 27.95 -42.14 -17.82
CA GLN A 184 26.64 -41.52 -17.95
C GLN A 184 26.56 -40.42 -16.90
N ILE A 185 26.10 -39.23 -17.28
CA ILE A 185 25.92 -38.10 -16.37
C ILE A 185 24.59 -37.41 -16.63
N ARG A 186 23.89 -37.03 -15.57
CA ARG A 186 22.60 -36.31 -15.61
C ARG A 186 22.53 -35.28 -14.50
N TYR A 187 21.56 -34.39 -14.58
CA TYR A 187 21.20 -33.55 -13.45
C TYR A 187 20.62 -34.40 -12.31
N GLY A 188 21.20 -34.25 -11.12
CA GLY A 188 20.73 -34.86 -9.89
C GLY A 188 19.61 -34.04 -9.24
N GLU A 189 19.11 -34.54 -8.11
CA GLU A 189 18.08 -33.83 -7.34
C GLU A 189 18.66 -32.55 -6.72
N SER A 190 18.00 -31.42 -6.95
CA SER A 190 18.37 -30.12 -6.37
C SER A 190 17.37 -29.72 -5.28
N ASP A 191 17.59 -28.57 -4.63
CA ASP A 191 16.66 -28.06 -3.63
C ASP A 191 15.28 -27.78 -4.22
N SER A 192 15.20 -27.32 -5.47
CA SER A 192 13.96 -26.90 -6.13
C SER A 192 13.40 -27.90 -7.16
N HIS A 193 14.25 -28.79 -7.69
CA HIS A 193 13.88 -29.69 -8.79
C HIS A 193 14.18 -31.16 -8.47
N GLN A 194 13.36 -32.04 -9.03
CA GLN A 194 13.60 -33.49 -9.04
C GLN A 194 14.82 -33.81 -9.91
N ALA A 195 15.50 -34.93 -9.61
CA ALA A 195 16.52 -35.48 -10.49
C ALA A 195 15.94 -35.75 -11.89
N ASP A 196 16.77 -35.59 -12.92
CA ASP A 196 16.36 -35.89 -14.29
C ASP A 196 16.08 -37.39 -14.45
N SER A 197 15.14 -37.72 -15.33
CA SER A 197 14.66 -39.10 -15.50
C SER A 197 15.80 -40.05 -15.88
N GLY A 198 15.68 -41.33 -15.52
CA GLY A 198 16.71 -42.36 -15.77
C GLY A 198 17.09 -42.56 -17.24
N SER A 199 16.34 -42.00 -18.18
CA SER A 199 16.63 -42.05 -19.62
C SER A 199 17.34 -40.81 -20.17
N ASN A 200 17.42 -39.72 -19.42
CA ASN A 200 17.93 -38.42 -19.87
C ASN A 200 19.36 -38.16 -19.37
N TYR A 201 20.31 -38.99 -19.79
CA TYR A 201 21.73 -38.82 -19.42
C TYR A 201 22.61 -38.58 -20.65
N LEU A 202 23.67 -37.80 -20.44
CA LEU A 202 24.72 -37.57 -21.41
C LEU A 202 25.80 -38.64 -21.29
N HIS A 203 26.27 -39.17 -22.43
CA HIS A 203 27.45 -40.02 -22.46
C HIS A 203 28.72 -39.18 -22.63
N VAL A 204 29.66 -39.32 -21.70
CA VAL A 204 30.97 -38.69 -21.77
C VAL A 204 32.07 -39.76 -21.74
N TYR A 205 33.11 -39.59 -22.56
CA TYR A 205 34.23 -40.53 -22.62
C TYR A 205 35.48 -39.90 -22.03
N ILE A 206 36.13 -40.62 -21.12
CA ILE A 206 37.41 -40.25 -20.54
C ILE A 206 38.48 -41.07 -21.25
N GLY A 207 39.32 -40.40 -22.04
CA GLY A 207 40.44 -41.01 -22.75
C GLY A 207 41.69 -41.17 -21.88
N ARG A 208 42.84 -41.34 -22.54
CA ARG A 208 44.13 -41.63 -21.88
C ARG A 208 45.28 -40.84 -22.50
N THR A 209 46.24 -40.40 -21.68
CA THR A 209 47.40 -39.64 -22.16
C THR A 209 48.48 -40.48 -22.84
N ASP A 210 48.53 -41.78 -22.55
CA ASP A 210 49.46 -42.72 -23.18
C ASP A 210 49.04 -43.16 -24.59
N GLN A 211 47.91 -42.65 -25.09
CA GLN A 211 47.39 -42.87 -26.45
C GLN A 211 47.12 -41.55 -27.19
N PRO A 212 48.17 -40.75 -27.49
CA PRO A 212 48.02 -39.45 -28.12
C PRO A 212 47.54 -39.50 -29.57
N PHE A 213 46.84 -38.44 -29.97
CA PHE A 213 46.63 -38.07 -31.36
C PHE A 213 47.53 -36.87 -31.70
N THR A 214 48.27 -36.99 -32.78
CA THR A 214 49.01 -35.86 -33.37
C THR A 214 48.05 -35.02 -34.19
N THR A 215 48.09 -33.69 -34.06
CA THR A 215 47.28 -32.83 -34.94
C THR A 215 48.04 -32.47 -36.21
N ALA A 216 47.30 -32.33 -37.30
CA ALA A 216 47.80 -31.89 -38.58
C ALA A 216 46.81 -30.89 -39.20
N ASN A 217 47.33 -29.93 -39.95
CA ASN A 217 46.53 -29.01 -40.74
C ASN A 217 46.89 -29.22 -42.21
N GLU A 218 45.92 -29.67 -43.00
CA GLU A 218 46.04 -29.84 -44.45
C GLU A 218 45.24 -28.77 -45.21
N THR A 219 44.78 -27.72 -44.51
CA THR A 219 44.08 -26.59 -45.12
C THR A 219 45.03 -25.48 -45.55
N ASN A 220 44.53 -24.54 -46.34
CA ASN A 220 45.21 -23.29 -46.68
C ASN A 220 45.08 -22.21 -45.59
N PHE A 221 44.27 -22.45 -44.54
CA PHE A 221 44.10 -21.52 -43.43
C PHE A 221 45.19 -21.72 -42.39
N GLU A 222 45.65 -20.64 -41.77
CA GLU A 222 46.51 -20.71 -40.59
C GLU A 222 45.63 -21.05 -39.38
N ILE A 223 45.78 -22.26 -38.85
CA ILE A 223 45.01 -22.77 -37.72
C ILE A 223 45.95 -23.12 -36.58
N GLU A 224 45.74 -22.44 -35.45
CA GLU A 224 46.38 -22.71 -34.18
C GLU A 224 45.57 -23.76 -33.41
N MET A 225 46.23 -24.85 -33.01
CA MET A 225 45.63 -25.94 -32.24
C MET A 225 46.71 -26.73 -31.48
N PRO A 226 46.35 -27.47 -30.42
CA PRO A 226 47.31 -28.26 -29.66
C PRO A 226 48.00 -29.30 -30.56
N LYS A 227 49.33 -29.44 -30.48
CA LYS A 227 50.11 -30.43 -31.26
C LYS A 227 49.73 -31.87 -30.96
N THR A 228 49.28 -32.10 -29.72
CA THR A 228 48.86 -33.39 -29.20
C THR A 228 47.50 -33.22 -28.55
N VAL A 229 46.56 -34.09 -28.90
CA VAL A 229 45.19 -34.11 -28.35
C VAL A 229 44.83 -35.52 -27.93
N TYR A 230 43.84 -35.64 -27.03
CA TYR A 230 43.42 -36.92 -26.48
C TYR A 230 41.92 -37.16 -26.70
N ALA A 231 41.55 -38.44 -26.80
CA ALA A 231 40.14 -38.81 -26.92
C ALA A 231 39.35 -38.35 -25.69
N GLY A 232 38.14 -37.85 -25.90
CA GLY A 232 37.28 -37.28 -24.85
C GLY A 232 37.54 -35.81 -24.55
N GLU A 233 38.68 -35.24 -24.93
CA GLU A 233 38.95 -33.84 -24.70
C GLU A 233 38.16 -32.91 -25.63
N ARG A 234 37.88 -31.71 -25.12
CA ARG A 234 37.52 -30.55 -25.92
C ARG A 234 38.78 -30.01 -26.58
N ILE A 235 38.80 -30.00 -27.91
CA ILE A 235 39.88 -29.40 -28.67
C ILE A 235 39.43 -28.03 -29.14
N VAL A 236 40.06 -26.99 -28.58
CA VAL A 236 39.89 -25.62 -29.02
C VAL A 236 40.87 -25.35 -30.17
N PHE A 237 40.38 -24.67 -31.20
CA PHE A 237 41.18 -24.18 -32.30
C PHE A 237 40.96 -22.68 -32.48
N ARG A 238 41.97 -22.03 -33.06
CA ARG A 238 41.93 -20.62 -33.42
C ARG A 238 42.37 -20.51 -34.88
N ALA A 239 41.42 -20.20 -35.76
CA ALA A 239 41.64 -20.12 -37.19
C ALA A 239 41.77 -18.65 -37.59
N LYS A 240 42.89 -18.27 -38.19
CA LYS A 240 43.10 -16.93 -38.73
C LYS A 240 42.23 -16.73 -39.97
N LEU A 241 41.57 -15.59 -40.03
CA LEU A 241 40.73 -15.19 -41.16
C LEU A 241 41.50 -14.19 -42.02
N ASP A 242 41.44 -14.36 -43.35
CA ASP A 242 42.04 -13.44 -44.31
C ASP A 242 40.96 -12.48 -44.85
N GLY A 243 41.08 -11.16 -44.58
CA GLY A 243 40.31 -10.10 -45.25
C GLY A 243 39.64 -9.06 -44.34
N GLU A 244 39.19 -7.94 -44.94
CA GLU A 244 38.39 -6.88 -44.30
C GLU A 244 36.94 -7.30 -43.98
N PHE A 245 36.47 -8.41 -44.56
CA PHE A 245 35.08 -8.85 -44.56
C PHE A 245 34.81 -9.97 -43.53
N PHE A 246 33.76 -9.82 -42.73
CA PHE A 246 33.33 -10.83 -41.75
C PHE A 246 32.54 -11.97 -42.41
N HIS A 247 33.23 -12.95 -43.00
CA HIS A 247 32.58 -14.19 -43.44
C HIS A 247 32.51 -15.17 -42.26
N PRO A 248 31.33 -15.47 -41.68
CA PRO A 248 31.26 -16.42 -40.60
C PRO A 248 31.72 -17.80 -41.08
N ILE A 249 32.38 -18.56 -40.20
CA ILE A 249 32.73 -19.95 -40.49
C ILE A 249 31.46 -20.81 -40.33
N MET A 250 31.02 -21.45 -41.41
CA MET A 250 29.90 -22.40 -41.39
C MET A 250 30.28 -23.72 -40.71
N LYS A 251 31.48 -24.24 -40.99
CA LYS A 251 31.98 -25.48 -40.36
C LYS A 251 33.47 -25.67 -40.60
N ILE A 252 34.12 -26.40 -39.70
CA ILE A 252 35.46 -26.97 -39.89
C ILE A 252 35.32 -28.49 -40.01
N SER A 253 35.96 -29.04 -41.03
CA SER A 253 35.98 -30.49 -41.31
C SER A 253 37.33 -31.07 -40.95
N ALA A 254 37.34 -32.08 -40.08
CA ALA A 254 38.52 -32.84 -39.71
C ALA A 254 38.38 -34.32 -40.10
N LYS A 255 39.48 -35.07 -40.15
CA LYS A 255 39.53 -36.52 -40.33
C LYS A 255 40.47 -37.14 -39.29
N SER A 256 40.18 -38.35 -38.82
CA SER A 256 41.07 -39.09 -37.92
C SER A 256 41.68 -40.33 -38.60
N LYS A 257 42.91 -40.66 -38.22
CA LYS A 257 43.63 -41.85 -38.67
C LYS A 257 44.11 -42.61 -37.45
N LEU A 258 43.81 -43.91 -37.40
CA LEU A 258 44.12 -44.78 -36.25
C LEU A 258 45.24 -45.78 -36.60
N PHE A 259 46.20 -45.91 -35.68
CA PHE A 259 47.34 -46.82 -35.77
C PHE A 259 47.21 -47.92 -34.72
N PHE A 260 47.01 -49.16 -35.16
CA PHE A 260 47.01 -50.36 -34.30
C PHE A 260 48.32 -51.13 -34.46
N SER A 261 48.68 -51.94 -33.46
CA SER A 261 49.84 -52.83 -33.56
C SER A 261 49.65 -53.83 -34.71
N GLY A 262 50.29 -53.55 -35.85
CA GLY A 262 50.26 -54.40 -37.07
C GLY A 262 49.21 -54.03 -38.13
N SER A 263 48.41 -52.96 -37.96
CA SER A 263 47.42 -52.51 -38.96
C SER A 263 47.15 -51.00 -38.87
N THR A 264 46.96 -50.33 -40.00
CA THR A 264 46.49 -48.93 -40.06
C THR A 264 45.07 -48.91 -40.59
N THR A 265 44.14 -48.30 -39.86
CA THR A 265 42.75 -48.15 -40.29
C THR A 265 42.44 -46.67 -40.49
N TYR A 266 41.88 -46.35 -41.66
CA TYR A 266 41.36 -45.03 -41.96
C TYR A 266 39.89 -44.99 -41.58
N VAL A 267 39.53 -44.11 -40.65
CA VAL A 267 38.13 -43.84 -40.35
C VAL A 267 37.89 -42.37 -40.68
N SER A 268 37.25 -42.11 -41.82
CA SER A 268 36.79 -40.76 -42.12
C SER A 268 35.66 -40.41 -41.16
N VAL A 269 35.97 -39.60 -40.14
CA VAL A 269 34.99 -39.06 -39.19
C VAL A 269 34.89 -37.57 -39.45
N THR A 270 33.71 -37.08 -39.81
CA THR A 270 33.43 -35.64 -39.89
C THR A 270 33.02 -35.17 -38.50
N PHE A 271 33.80 -34.29 -37.90
CA PHE A 271 33.41 -33.58 -36.69
C PHE A 271 32.71 -32.29 -37.10
N ASN A 272 31.50 -32.06 -36.59
CA ASN A 272 30.91 -30.73 -36.62
C ASN A 272 31.63 -29.91 -35.55
N SER A 273 32.46 -28.98 -35.97
CA SER A 273 33.02 -27.96 -35.08
C SER A 273 32.02 -26.83 -34.88
N TYR A 274 32.03 -26.23 -33.71
CA TYR A 274 31.25 -25.04 -33.41
C TYR A 274 32.20 -23.86 -33.28
N VAL A 275 31.94 -22.79 -34.04
CA VAL A 275 32.59 -21.50 -33.81
C VAL A 275 31.84 -20.85 -32.66
N THR A 276 32.59 -20.35 -31.68
CA THR A 276 32.08 -19.85 -30.40
C THR A 276 32.55 -18.44 -30.08
N ASP A 277 33.40 -17.87 -30.92
CA ASP A 277 33.83 -16.49 -30.75
C ASP A 277 34.58 -16.01 -31.99
N TYR A 278 34.73 -14.69 -32.07
CA TYR A 278 35.68 -14.04 -32.94
C TYR A 278 36.55 -13.05 -32.15
N GLU A 279 37.85 -13.25 -32.21
CA GLU A 279 38.83 -12.32 -31.64
C GLU A 279 39.44 -11.45 -32.73
N THR A 280 39.77 -10.21 -32.38
CA THR A 280 40.65 -9.36 -33.19
C THR A 280 41.87 -9.04 -32.35
N ASP A 281 43.06 -9.31 -32.87
CA ASP A 281 44.29 -8.95 -32.18
C ASP A 281 44.61 -7.45 -32.29
N ASP A 282 45.63 -6.99 -31.56
CA ASP A 282 46.07 -5.59 -31.54
C ASP A 282 46.49 -5.05 -32.92
N ASN A 283 46.78 -5.95 -33.87
CA ASN A 283 47.16 -5.61 -35.25
C ASN A 283 45.96 -5.58 -36.20
N GLY A 284 44.73 -5.79 -35.70
CA GLY A 284 43.51 -5.87 -36.51
C GLY A 284 43.31 -7.23 -37.20
N THR A 285 44.14 -8.24 -36.90
CA THR A 285 43.99 -9.58 -37.47
C THR A 285 42.85 -10.30 -36.76
N ARG A 286 41.94 -10.86 -37.54
CA ARG A 286 40.75 -11.52 -37.03
C ARG A 286 40.94 -13.03 -36.96
N TYR A 287 40.36 -13.61 -35.93
CA TYR A 287 40.45 -15.03 -35.64
C TYR A 287 39.08 -15.56 -35.28
N ALA A 288 38.70 -16.70 -35.86
CA ALA A 288 37.57 -17.47 -35.39
C ALA A 288 38.04 -18.46 -34.33
N ILE A 289 37.40 -18.43 -33.17
CA ILE A 289 37.59 -19.44 -32.14
C ILE A 289 36.49 -20.46 -32.27
N GLY A 290 36.87 -21.72 -32.21
CA GLY A 290 35.87 -22.75 -32.06
C GLY A 290 36.41 -23.97 -31.35
N TYR A 291 35.55 -24.95 -31.21
CA TYR A 291 35.92 -26.22 -30.63
C TYR A 291 35.22 -27.37 -31.32
N PHE A 292 35.78 -28.55 -31.12
CA PHE A 292 35.11 -29.81 -31.40
C PHE A 292 35.50 -30.83 -30.32
N MET A 293 34.69 -31.87 -30.20
CA MET A 293 34.86 -32.92 -29.20
C MET A 293 35.39 -34.19 -29.87
N LEU A 294 36.49 -34.74 -29.39
CA LEU A 294 36.98 -36.05 -29.83
C LEU A 294 36.33 -37.19 -29.03
N ASN A 295 35.00 -37.18 -28.93
CA ASN A 295 34.25 -38.13 -28.11
C ASN A 295 34.09 -39.49 -28.80
N GLY A 296 34.40 -40.58 -28.09
CA GLY A 296 34.02 -41.94 -28.48
C GLY A 296 34.90 -42.65 -29.52
N TYR A 297 35.87 -41.97 -30.13
CA TYR A 297 36.71 -42.53 -31.20
C TYR A 297 38.10 -42.95 -30.72
N ASN A 298 38.14 -43.85 -29.74
CA ASN A 298 39.28 -44.72 -29.44
C ASN A 298 38.96 -45.79 -28.38
N LYS A 299 37.86 -46.55 -28.52
CA LYS A 299 37.49 -47.58 -27.52
C LYS A 299 38.54 -48.70 -27.34
N ASN A 300 39.52 -48.77 -28.25
CA ASN A 300 40.48 -49.87 -28.35
C ASN A 300 41.94 -49.45 -28.02
N GLY A 301 42.19 -48.21 -27.61
CA GLY A 301 43.52 -47.75 -27.17
C GLY A 301 44.58 -47.70 -28.28
N ALA A 302 44.27 -47.06 -29.40
CA ALA A 302 45.17 -46.82 -30.54
C ALA A 302 45.71 -45.38 -30.60
N ASN A 303 46.94 -45.21 -31.08
CA ASN A 303 47.48 -43.87 -31.41
C ASN A 303 46.90 -43.36 -32.73
N GLY A 304 46.99 -42.05 -32.99
CA GLY A 304 46.43 -41.52 -34.22
C GLY A 304 46.97 -40.18 -34.70
N THR A 305 46.42 -39.75 -35.84
CA THR A 305 46.55 -38.38 -36.34
C THR A 305 45.14 -37.81 -36.52
N LEU A 306 44.94 -36.57 -36.11
CA LEU A 306 43.75 -35.78 -36.36
C LEU A 306 44.11 -34.65 -37.33
N THR A 307 43.57 -34.70 -38.54
CA THR A 307 43.89 -33.75 -39.58
C THR A 307 42.71 -32.84 -39.86
N ILE A 308 42.88 -31.51 -39.75
CA ILE A 308 41.92 -30.56 -40.31
C ILE A 308 42.06 -30.55 -41.82
N THR A 309 40.96 -30.80 -42.51
CA THR A 309 40.91 -30.99 -43.96
C THR A 309 40.14 -29.91 -44.71
N GLY A 310 39.41 -29.04 -44.00
CA GLY A 310 38.79 -27.88 -44.63
C GLY A 310 38.10 -26.95 -43.63
N ILE A 311 38.05 -25.67 -43.97
CA ILE A 311 37.14 -24.68 -43.38
C ILE A 311 36.13 -24.34 -44.47
N THR A 312 34.85 -24.34 -44.12
CA THR A 312 33.79 -23.84 -45.01
C THR A 312 33.30 -22.52 -44.45
N LEU A 313 33.48 -21.44 -45.21
CA LEU A 313 32.93 -20.12 -44.93
C LEU A 313 31.54 -20.01 -45.54
N TYR A 314 30.71 -19.13 -44.98
CA TYR A 314 29.56 -18.60 -45.73
C TYR A 314 30.04 -17.73 -46.89
N ASP A 315 29.20 -17.61 -47.92
CA ASP A 315 29.52 -16.89 -49.16
C ASP A 315 29.33 -15.37 -49.08
N ALA A 316 28.99 -14.85 -47.88
CA ALA A 316 28.72 -13.44 -47.62
C ALA A 316 28.96 -13.07 -46.15
N ASN A 317 28.99 -11.77 -45.86
CA ASN A 317 29.03 -11.25 -44.50
C ASN A 317 27.65 -11.35 -43.84
N TYR A 318 27.62 -11.41 -42.51
CA TYR A 318 26.38 -11.43 -41.72
C TYR A 318 26.48 -10.44 -40.55
N TYR A 319 25.36 -9.83 -40.19
CA TYR A 319 25.28 -8.81 -39.15
C TYR A 319 24.15 -9.09 -38.16
N GLU A 320 24.29 -8.58 -36.94
CA GLU A 320 23.26 -8.65 -35.91
C GLU A 320 22.28 -7.49 -36.01
N ILE A 321 21.02 -7.73 -35.64
CA ILE A 321 20.00 -6.70 -35.49
C ILE A 321 19.45 -6.80 -34.07
N GLU A 322 19.84 -5.86 -33.21
CA GLU A 322 19.41 -5.79 -31.82
C GLU A 322 17.92 -5.38 -31.74
N PRO A 323 17.09 -6.16 -31.01
CA PRO A 323 15.67 -5.84 -30.86
C PRO A 323 15.44 -4.59 -30.01
N ALA A 324 14.25 -4.00 -30.13
CA ALA A 324 13.80 -2.90 -29.27
C ALA A 324 13.71 -3.31 -27.79
N ASP A 325 13.66 -2.31 -26.89
CA ASP A 325 13.36 -2.53 -25.47
C ASP A 325 12.05 -3.30 -25.31
N THR A 326 12.16 -4.50 -24.72
CA THR A 326 11.04 -5.43 -24.52
C THR A 326 9.92 -4.89 -23.64
N LEU A 327 10.18 -3.85 -22.84
CA LEU A 327 9.15 -3.14 -22.06
C LEU A 327 8.28 -2.22 -22.91
N VAL A 328 8.74 -1.84 -24.11
CA VAL A 328 8.02 -0.93 -25.01
C VAL A 328 7.35 -1.71 -26.14
N ALA A 329 8.09 -2.61 -26.79
CA ALA A 329 7.60 -3.34 -27.94
C ALA A 329 8.18 -4.76 -28.04
N ALA A 330 7.41 -5.67 -28.63
CA ALA A 330 7.96 -6.91 -29.18
C ALA A 330 8.45 -6.64 -30.60
N THR A 331 9.69 -7.04 -30.89
CA THR A 331 10.30 -6.85 -32.21
C THR A 331 10.11 -8.11 -33.05
N THR A 332 9.62 -7.96 -34.27
CA THR A 332 9.65 -9.00 -35.31
C THR A 332 10.54 -8.53 -36.45
N ILE A 333 11.49 -9.37 -36.84
CA ILE A 333 12.41 -9.12 -37.94
C ILE A 333 12.20 -10.23 -38.97
N THR A 334 11.66 -9.87 -40.12
CA THR A 334 11.30 -10.81 -41.19
C THR A 334 12.28 -10.62 -42.34
N PRO A 335 13.18 -11.59 -42.62
CA PRO A 335 14.01 -11.56 -43.82
C PRO A 335 13.14 -11.78 -45.06
N GLU A 336 13.51 -11.19 -46.20
CA GLU A 336 12.84 -11.43 -47.48
C GLU A 336 12.97 -12.90 -47.93
N HIS A 337 14.10 -13.54 -47.59
CA HIS A 337 14.39 -14.94 -47.87
C HIS A 337 14.95 -15.64 -46.62
N GLU A 338 14.42 -16.81 -46.26
CA GLU A 338 14.86 -17.55 -45.06
C GLU A 338 16.34 -17.94 -45.12
N ASP A 339 16.85 -18.24 -46.32
CA ASP A 339 18.25 -18.61 -46.58
C ASP A 339 19.25 -17.46 -46.33
N ASP A 340 18.77 -16.22 -46.16
CA ASP A 340 19.60 -15.05 -45.83
C ASP A 340 19.89 -14.93 -44.33
N THR A 341 19.45 -15.89 -43.52
CA THR A 341 19.66 -15.88 -42.06
C THR A 341 20.44 -17.09 -41.57
N ILE A 342 21.21 -16.88 -40.50
CA ILE A 342 21.89 -17.95 -39.78
C ILE A 342 21.70 -17.76 -38.27
N VAL A 343 21.72 -18.84 -37.51
CA VAL A 343 21.65 -18.79 -36.04
C VAL A 343 23.07 -18.93 -35.47
N PHE A 344 23.48 -17.98 -34.63
CA PHE A 344 24.78 -17.94 -33.97
C PHE A 344 24.60 -17.54 -32.50
N GLU A 345 25.12 -18.34 -31.56
CA GLU A 345 25.05 -18.06 -30.11
C GLU A 345 23.65 -17.69 -29.57
N ASN A 346 22.61 -18.31 -30.15
CA ASN A 346 21.18 -18.04 -29.89
C ASN A 346 20.66 -16.69 -30.42
N SER A 347 21.45 -15.94 -31.19
CA SER A 347 21.02 -14.79 -32.00
C SER A 347 20.84 -15.18 -33.46
N THR A 348 19.94 -14.49 -34.16
CA THR A 348 19.82 -14.60 -35.63
C THR A 348 20.66 -13.51 -36.27
N LEU A 349 21.55 -13.90 -37.18
CA LEU A 349 22.34 -12.97 -38.00
C LEU A 349 21.78 -12.93 -39.43
N TYR A 350 21.92 -11.78 -40.07
CA TYR A 350 21.33 -11.47 -41.36
C TYR A 350 22.40 -11.16 -42.40
N LYS A 351 22.28 -11.75 -43.59
CA LYS A 351 23.25 -11.63 -44.68
C LYS A 351 23.37 -10.18 -45.16
N GLU A 352 24.58 -9.71 -45.39
CA GLU A 352 24.86 -8.41 -45.99
C GLU A 352 24.15 -8.27 -47.34
N GLY A 353 23.52 -7.13 -47.57
CA GLY A 353 22.76 -6.85 -48.79
C GLY A 353 21.39 -7.50 -48.84
N SER A 354 21.04 -8.38 -47.89
CA SER A 354 19.68 -8.90 -47.77
C SER A 354 18.72 -7.82 -47.32
N HIS A 355 17.44 -7.98 -47.69
CA HIS A 355 16.38 -7.10 -47.25
C HIS A 355 15.64 -7.72 -46.07
N VAL A 356 15.39 -6.90 -45.05
CA VAL A 356 14.60 -7.29 -43.88
C VAL A 356 13.47 -6.29 -43.67
N THR A 357 12.35 -6.77 -43.17
CA THR A 357 11.25 -5.95 -42.68
C THR A 357 11.20 -6.03 -41.17
N ILE A 358 11.32 -4.89 -40.49
CA ILE A 358 11.24 -4.78 -39.04
C ILE A 358 9.88 -4.21 -38.67
N SER A 359 9.16 -4.90 -37.79
CA SER A 359 7.88 -4.43 -37.23
C SER A 359 7.89 -4.51 -35.72
N LEU A 360 7.30 -3.49 -35.08
CA LEU A 360 7.13 -3.42 -33.63
C LEU A 360 5.66 -3.69 -33.27
N GLU A 361 5.45 -4.64 -32.37
CA GLU A 361 4.15 -4.86 -31.74
C GLU A 361 4.14 -4.22 -30.35
N LYS A 362 3.13 -3.38 -30.09
CA LYS A 362 2.99 -2.70 -28.80
C LYS A 362 2.86 -3.69 -27.63
N ARG A 363 3.42 -3.34 -26.48
CA ARG A 363 3.25 -4.11 -25.24
C ARG A 363 2.09 -3.57 -24.41
N GLU A 364 0.89 -4.12 -24.63
CA GLU A 364 -0.32 -3.72 -23.88
C GLU A 364 -0.15 -3.94 -22.37
N GLU A 365 0.52 -5.02 -21.97
CA GLU A 365 0.84 -5.32 -20.56
C GLU A 365 1.69 -4.23 -19.88
N SER A 366 2.45 -3.45 -20.67
CA SER A 366 3.26 -2.33 -20.19
C SER A 366 2.54 -0.98 -20.30
N GLY A 367 1.28 -0.97 -20.73
CA GLY A 367 0.45 0.24 -20.86
C GLY A 367 0.68 1.03 -22.15
N VAL A 368 1.39 0.44 -23.13
CA VAL A 368 1.64 1.06 -24.43
C VAL A 368 0.39 0.96 -25.29
N GLU A 369 -0.14 2.11 -25.71
CA GLU A 369 -1.33 2.21 -26.55
C GLU A 369 -0.98 2.12 -28.04
N SER A 370 0.08 2.81 -28.45
CA SER A 370 0.57 2.83 -29.83
C SER A 370 2.07 3.09 -29.90
N ILE A 371 2.71 2.55 -30.94
CA ILE A 371 4.04 2.99 -31.37
C ILE A 371 3.82 4.01 -32.48
N ASN A 372 4.33 5.22 -32.30
CA ASN A 372 4.11 6.34 -33.21
C ASN A 372 5.25 6.47 -34.23
N SER A 373 6.47 6.19 -33.81
CA SER A 373 7.65 6.18 -34.69
C SER A 373 8.79 5.41 -34.04
N PHE A 374 9.76 4.99 -34.86
CA PHE A 374 11.04 4.43 -34.40
C PHE A 374 12.08 4.57 -35.51
N ASP A 375 13.35 4.54 -35.14
CA ASP A 375 14.48 4.54 -36.06
C ASP A 375 15.21 3.20 -35.99
N VAL A 376 15.84 2.81 -37.09
CA VAL A 376 16.81 1.72 -37.14
C VAL A 376 18.17 2.34 -37.46
N CYS A 377 19.15 2.07 -36.60
CA CYS A 377 20.45 2.73 -36.62
C CYS A 377 21.59 1.72 -36.73
N LEU A 378 22.68 2.11 -37.38
CA LEU A 378 23.97 1.43 -37.30
C LEU A 378 24.64 1.69 -35.94
N ASP A 379 25.65 0.90 -35.58
CA ASP A 379 26.44 1.05 -34.35
C ASP A 379 27.06 2.44 -34.17
N ASP A 380 27.36 3.15 -35.26
CA ASP A 380 27.88 4.53 -35.23
C ASP A 380 26.80 5.60 -35.01
N GLY A 381 25.53 5.19 -34.87
CA GLY A 381 24.36 6.04 -34.68
C GLY A 381 23.72 6.54 -35.98
N THR A 382 24.20 6.11 -37.15
CA THR A 382 23.61 6.50 -38.44
C THR A 382 22.25 5.84 -38.63
N VAL A 383 21.20 6.64 -38.83
CA VAL A 383 19.85 6.15 -39.13
C VAL A 383 19.81 5.60 -40.56
N VAL A 384 19.54 4.30 -40.71
CA VAL A 384 19.42 3.63 -42.01
C VAL A 384 17.97 3.57 -42.50
N ALA A 385 17.01 3.59 -41.56
CA ALA A 385 15.60 3.63 -41.88
C ALA A 385 14.79 4.19 -40.71
N SER A 386 13.63 4.79 -41.00
CA SER A 386 12.72 5.33 -39.98
C SER A 386 11.29 4.96 -40.30
N SER A 387 10.55 4.57 -39.26
CA SER A 387 9.09 4.50 -39.31
C SER A 387 8.53 5.83 -38.79
N LYS A 388 7.66 6.49 -39.54
CA LYS A 388 7.06 7.79 -39.15
C LYS A 388 5.64 7.66 -38.58
N ASP A 389 5.09 6.46 -38.62
CA ASP A 389 3.73 6.14 -38.18
C ASP A 389 3.67 4.83 -37.37
N GLY A 390 4.84 4.29 -36.97
CA GLY A 390 4.96 3.03 -36.26
C GLY A 390 4.76 1.78 -37.14
N SER A 391 4.50 1.95 -38.44
CA SER A 391 4.38 0.83 -39.37
C SER A 391 5.73 0.12 -39.60
N ALA A 392 5.66 -1.08 -40.18
CA ALA A 392 6.84 -1.87 -40.49
C ALA A 392 7.74 -1.17 -41.51
N VAL A 393 9.05 -1.28 -41.31
CA VAL A 393 10.07 -0.64 -42.15
C VAL A 393 10.94 -1.69 -42.80
N ALA A 394 11.06 -1.61 -44.13
CA ALA A 394 11.98 -2.42 -44.90
C ALA A 394 13.32 -1.68 -45.09
N LEU A 395 14.43 -2.41 -44.97
CA LEU A 395 15.78 -1.88 -45.14
C LEU A 395 16.72 -2.94 -45.69
N THR A 396 17.89 -2.51 -46.18
CA THR A 396 18.98 -3.38 -46.58
C THR A 396 19.99 -3.50 -45.45
N VAL A 397 20.35 -4.73 -45.09
CA VAL A 397 21.36 -4.98 -44.05
C VAL A 397 22.74 -4.60 -44.60
N SER A 398 23.41 -3.65 -43.93
CA SER A 398 24.71 -3.11 -44.34
C SER A 398 25.75 -3.08 -43.21
N GLY A 399 25.36 -3.53 -42.02
CA GLY A 399 26.12 -3.47 -40.78
C GLY A 399 25.28 -4.00 -39.63
N ASN A 400 25.85 -4.00 -38.42
CA ASN A 400 25.07 -4.25 -37.21
C ASN A 400 24.06 -3.13 -37.01
N LEU A 401 22.83 -3.49 -36.64
CA LEU A 401 21.72 -2.56 -36.48
C LEU A 401 21.12 -2.67 -35.08
N HIS A 402 20.53 -1.59 -34.61
CA HIS A 402 19.68 -1.58 -33.41
C HIS A 402 18.49 -0.65 -33.60
N ILE A 403 17.40 -0.92 -32.88
CA ILE A 403 16.19 -0.10 -32.93
C ILE A 403 16.26 0.98 -31.84
N ALA A 404 16.09 2.23 -32.24
CA ALA A 404 16.26 3.40 -31.38
C ALA A 404 15.12 4.41 -31.55
N ASN A 405 15.12 5.46 -30.71
CA ASN A 405 14.21 6.61 -30.80
C ASN A 405 12.73 6.22 -30.90
N ILE A 406 12.31 5.21 -30.15
CA ILE A 406 10.93 4.74 -30.15
C ILE A 406 10.06 5.79 -29.48
N ASP A 407 9.16 6.39 -30.25
CA ASP A 407 8.10 7.26 -29.76
C ASP A 407 6.84 6.42 -29.56
N ALA A 408 6.34 6.37 -28.33
CA ALA A 408 5.19 5.55 -27.94
C ALA A 408 4.19 6.36 -27.12
N THR A 409 2.91 6.14 -27.41
CA THR A 409 1.81 6.69 -26.60
C THR A 409 1.42 5.69 -25.53
N TYR A 410 1.21 6.17 -24.31
CA TYR A 410 0.76 5.36 -23.18
C TYR A 410 -0.66 5.75 -22.81
N LEU A 411 -1.51 4.75 -22.53
CA LEU A 411 -2.89 4.99 -22.13
C LEU A 411 -2.94 5.33 -20.64
N PRO A 412 -3.34 6.55 -20.23
CA PRO A 412 -3.48 6.90 -18.81
C PRO A 412 -4.62 6.15 -18.13
N ALA A 413 -4.59 6.06 -16.80
CA ALA A 413 -5.71 5.58 -16.02
C ALA A 413 -6.91 6.57 -16.08
N ASP A 414 -8.11 6.09 -15.73
CA ASP A 414 -9.30 6.94 -15.60
C ASP A 414 -9.32 7.61 -14.21
N PHE A 415 -9.05 8.93 -14.20
CA PHE A 415 -8.97 9.74 -12.99
C PHE A 415 -10.30 10.37 -12.55
N THR A 416 -11.41 10.09 -13.24
CA THR A 416 -12.71 10.74 -12.98
C THR A 416 -13.13 10.61 -11.52
N ALA A 417 -13.05 9.40 -10.96
CA ALA A 417 -13.46 9.15 -9.57
C ALA A 417 -12.52 9.81 -8.54
N LEU A 418 -11.23 9.94 -8.86
CA LEU A 418 -10.28 10.68 -8.02
C LEU A 418 -10.64 12.17 -7.98
N GLU A 419 -10.88 12.76 -9.14
CA GLU A 419 -11.26 14.18 -9.26
C GLU A 419 -12.56 14.47 -8.53
N GLU A 420 -13.55 13.58 -8.60
CA GLU A 420 -14.78 13.68 -7.82
C GLU A 420 -14.51 13.74 -6.31
N GLN A 421 -13.60 12.91 -5.78
CA GLN A 421 -13.29 12.95 -4.35
C GLN A 421 -12.50 14.21 -3.96
N LEU A 422 -11.54 14.64 -4.79
CA LEU A 422 -10.78 15.87 -4.55
C LEU A 422 -11.69 17.11 -4.57
N ALA A 423 -12.69 17.15 -5.44
CA ALA A 423 -13.67 18.23 -5.50
C ALA A 423 -14.51 18.36 -4.21
N ARG A 424 -14.73 17.26 -3.47
CA ARG A 424 -15.44 17.29 -2.17
C ARG A 424 -14.66 18.02 -1.08
N LEU A 425 -13.36 18.20 -1.25
CA LEU A 425 -12.49 18.93 -0.33
C LEU A 425 -12.35 20.40 -0.71
N ASP A 426 -12.87 20.82 -1.87
CA ASP A 426 -12.78 22.21 -2.30
C ASP A 426 -13.54 23.13 -1.35
N GLY A 427 -12.86 24.17 -0.86
CA GLY A 427 -13.38 25.10 0.13
C GLY A 427 -13.60 24.54 1.56
N VAL A 428 -13.22 23.29 1.83
CA VAL A 428 -13.32 22.71 3.18
C VAL A 428 -12.13 23.16 4.04
N ASP A 429 -12.42 23.87 5.14
CA ASP A 429 -11.40 24.18 6.16
C ASP A 429 -11.19 22.96 7.08
N LEU A 430 -10.19 22.15 6.73
CA LEU A 430 -9.84 20.94 7.49
C LEU A 430 -9.39 21.23 8.93
N THR A 431 -9.01 22.47 9.28
CA THR A 431 -8.59 22.80 10.64
C THR A 431 -9.74 22.74 11.66
N LEU A 432 -10.99 22.78 11.18
CA LEU A 432 -12.21 22.66 11.98
C LEU A 432 -12.53 21.20 12.37
N TYR A 433 -11.80 20.23 11.83
CA TYR A 433 -11.97 18.79 12.09
C TYR A 433 -10.93 18.27 13.08
N THR A 434 -11.22 17.13 13.71
CA THR A 434 -10.30 16.47 14.65
C THR A 434 -8.99 16.10 13.96
N ASP A 435 -7.88 16.12 14.70
CA ASP A 435 -6.56 15.89 14.10
C ASP A 435 -6.44 14.48 13.50
N ASP A 436 -6.99 13.46 14.15
CA ASP A 436 -6.93 12.08 13.66
C ASP A 436 -7.57 11.93 12.28
N THR A 437 -8.76 12.53 12.08
CA THR A 437 -9.51 12.42 10.81
C THR A 437 -8.96 13.36 9.74
N ARG A 438 -8.50 14.56 10.12
CA ARG A 438 -7.81 15.50 9.23
C ARG A 438 -6.53 14.89 8.65
N VAL A 439 -5.66 14.33 9.49
CA VAL A 439 -4.37 13.76 9.05
C VAL A 439 -4.59 12.59 8.09
N ALA A 440 -5.64 11.79 8.29
CA ALA A 440 -5.99 10.72 7.36
C ALA A 440 -6.25 11.25 5.94
N VAL A 441 -7.03 12.33 5.80
CA VAL A 441 -7.33 12.98 4.51
C VAL A 441 -6.08 13.63 3.91
N GLU A 442 -5.35 14.43 4.70
CA GLU A 442 -4.13 15.13 4.24
C GLU A 442 -3.07 14.17 3.70
N ARG A 443 -2.93 12.98 4.33
CA ARG A 443 -2.03 11.94 3.86
C ARG A 443 -2.36 11.52 2.43
N TYR A 444 -3.62 11.23 2.13
CA TYR A 444 -4.01 10.90 0.76
C TYR A 444 -3.82 12.10 -0.16
N TYR A 445 -4.27 13.30 0.23
CA TYR A 445 -4.06 14.51 -0.58
C TYR A 445 -2.60 14.71 -1.03
N SER A 446 -1.63 14.43 -0.14
CA SER A 446 -0.19 14.52 -0.46
C SER A 446 0.31 13.54 -1.55
N TYR A 447 -0.41 12.45 -1.78
CA TYR A 447 -0.08 11.42 -2.77
C TYR A 447 -0.85 11.58 -4.09
N ALA A 448 -1.86 12.44 -4.16
CA ALA A 448 -2.73 12.59 -5.35
C ALA A 448 -1.95 12.90 -6.63
N ASP A 449 -0.99 13.82 -6.58
CA ASP A 449 -0.13 14.18 -7.73
C ASP A 449 0.66 12.99 -8.30
N GLN A 450 1.00 12.01 -7.44
CA GLN A 450 1.72 10.82 -7.89
C GLN A 450 0.79 9.84 -8.60
N MET A 451 -0.51 9.83 -8.25
CA MET A 451 -1.50 8.97 -8.88
C MET A 451 -1.77 9.37 -10.33
N TYR A 452 -1.66 10.65 -10.69
CA TYR A 452 -1.79 11.13 -12.07
C TYR A 452 -0.72 10.61 -13.06
N LYS A 453 0.27 9.83 -12.57
CA LYS A 453 1.29 9.18 -13.41
C LYS A 453 0.94 7.72 -13.74
N LEU A 454 -0.16 7.20 -13.19
CA LEU A 454 -0.60 5.83 -13.41
C LEU A 454 -1.20 5.65 -14.81
N LEU A 455 -0.98 4.46 -15.37
CA LEU A 455 -1.49 4.07 -16.67
C LEU A 455 -2.73 3.18 -16.50
N ALA A 456 -3.49 2.93 -17.57
CA ALA A 456 -4.69 2.11 -17.53
C ALA A 456 -4.46 0.70 -16.95
N LYS A 457 -3.25 0.13 -17.13
CA LYS A 457 -2.88 -1.15 -16.50
C LYS A 457 -2.82 -1.10 -14.96
N ASP A 458 -2.65 0.09 -14.40
CA ASP A 458 -2.56 0.35 -12.96
C ASP A 458 -3.90 0.84 -12.38
N GLN A 459 -5.01 0.73 -13.13
CA GLN A 459 -6.33 1.22 -12.71
C GLN A 459 -6.76 0.67 -11.35
N ALA A 460 -6.51 -0.61 -11.07
CA ALA A 460 -6.87 -1.21 -9.79
C ALA A 460 -6.21 -0.52 -8.58
N LEU A 461 -4.96 -0.06 -8.75
CA LEU A 461 -4.24 0.71 -7.72
C LEU A 461 -4.88 2.08 -7.50
N LEU A 462 -5.27 2.75 -8.60
CA LEU A 462 -5.99 4.02 -8.52
C LEU A 462 -7.36 3.85 -7.85
N ASP A 463 -8.11 2.82 -8.22
CA ASP A 463 -9.45 2.56 -7.67
C ASP A 463 -9.39 2.29 -6.15
N GLU A 464 -8.41 1.52 -5.70
CA GLU A 464 -8.16 1.29 -4.27
C GLU A 464 -7.79 2.59 -3.54
N TYR A 465 -6.90 3.39 -4.13
CA TYR A 465 -6.54 4.69 -3.59
C TYR A 465 -7.76 5.62 -3.47
N VAL A 466 -8.60 5.68 -4.50
CA VAL A 466 -9.83 6.50 -4.53
C VAL A 466 -10.82 6.05 -3.45
N LEU A 467 -11.01 4.74 -3.28
CA LEU A 467 -11.87 4.19 -2.22
C LEU A 467 -11.38 4.61 -0.83
N ASN A 468 -10.08 4.52 -0.60
CA ASN A 468 -9.48 4.90 0.68
C ASN A 468 -9.58 6.41 0.94
N LEU A 469 -9.35 7.25 -0.08
CA LEU A 469 -9.58 8.70 0.01
C LEU A 469 -11.04 9.01 0.33
N LYS A 470 -11.99 8.38 -0.38
CA LYS A 470 -13.42 8.52 -0.12
C LYS A 470 -13.77 8.20 1.34
N ASN A 471 -13.28 7.07 1.85
CA ASN A 471 -13.52 6.66 3.23
C ASN A 471 -12.90 7.65 4.23
N ALA A 472 -11.73 8.21 3.95
CA ALA A 472 -11.11 9.23 4.80
C ALA A 472 -11.96 10.52 4.84
N ILE A 473 -12.50 10.96 3.69
CA ILE A 473 -13.37 12.13 3.60
C ILE A 473 -14.70 11.89 4.33
N ASP A 474 -15.34 10.72 4.10
CA ASP A 474 -16.63 10.38 4.70
C ASP A 474 -16.56 10.29 6.23
N ASN A 475 -15.40 9.92 6.77
CA ASN A 475 -15.16 9.76 8.21
C ASN A 475 -14.58 11.01 8.89
N LEU A 476 -14.65 12.19 8.24
CA LEU A 476 -14.25 13.45 8.87
C LEU A 476 -15.16 13.79 10.07
N ILE A 477 -14.55 14.02 11.23
CA ILE A 477 -15.28 14.36 12.47
C ILE A 477 -14.98 15.83 12.83
N PRO A 478 -15.98 16.73 12.84
CA PRO A 478 -15.79 18.12 13.28
C PRO A 478 -15.33 18.19 14.75
N LYS A 479 -14.52 19.20 15.08
CA LYS A 479 -14.21 19.54 16.48
C LYS A 479 -15.45 20.04 17.21
N ASP A 480 -15.46 19.93 18.53
CA ASP A 480 -16.52 20.52 19.34
C ASP A 480 -16.54 22.05 19.23
N GLY A 481 -17.75 22.62 19.35
CA GLY A 481 -17.97 24.05 19.46
C GLY A 481 -17.36 24.62 20.74
N ILE A 482 -17.02 25.90 20.73
CA ILE A 482 -16.54 26.61 21.92
C ILE A 482 -17.71 27.35 22.56
N PHE A 483 -18.14 26.90 23.74
CA PHE A 483 -19.32 27.43 24.43
C PHE A 483 -19.00 28.40 25.58
N THR A 484 -17.73 28.67 25.86
CA THR A 484 -17.31 29.47 27.03
C THR A 484 -18.00 30.83 27.11
N GLY A 485 -18.24 31.51 25.98
CA GLY A 485 -18.98 32.78 25.97
C GLY A 485 -20.45 32.64 26.40
N ILE A 486 -21.11 31.53 26.03
CA ILE A 486 -22.47 31.23 26.49
C ILE A 486 -22.45 30.90 27.98
N GLU A 487 -21.56 30.02 28.41
CA GLU A 487 -21.42 29.58 29.81
C GLU A 487 -21.16 30.78 30.75
N ASP A 488 -20.24 31.67 30.36
CA ASP A 488 -19.92 32.89 31.11
C ASP A 488 -21.15 33.81 31.23
N ASN A 489 -21.89 34.00 30.13
CA ASN A 489 -23.07 34.87 30.13
C ASN A 489 -24.24 34.26 30.91
N GLN A 490 -24.42 32.94 30.87
CA GLN A 490 -25.44 32.25 31.67
C GLN A 490 -25.20 32.45 33.17
N ALA A 491 -23.94 32.48 33.62
CA ALA A 491 -23.59 32.77 35.01
C ALA A 491 -23.93 34.20 35.46
N LEU A 492 -24.14 35.14 34.51
CA LEU A 492 -24.52 36.53 34.79
C LEU A 492 -26.04 36.74 34.88
N ILE A 493 -26.85 35.74 34.54
CA ILE A 493 -28.32 35.83 34.60
C ILE A 493 -28.75 36.03 36.06
N PRO A 494 -29.54 37.08 36.39
CA PRO A 494 -30.05 37.28 37.74
C PRO A 494 -30.88 36.09 38.21
N SER A 495 -30.68 35.64 39.44
CA SER A 495 -31.47 34.54 40.04
C SER A 495 -32.91 34.93 40.36
N ASP A 496 -33.19 36.23 40.48
CA ASP A 496 -34.52 36.78 40.72
C ASP A 496 -34.91 37.78 39.63
N GLY A 497 -35.85 37.37 38.78
CA GLY A 497 -36.44 38.21 37.74
C GLY A 497 -37.50 39.20 38.24
N SER A 498 -37.92 39.12 39.51
CA SER A 498 -39.07 39.87 40.04
C SER A 498 -38.86 41.39 40.04
N LEU A 499 -37.60 41.84 40.01
CA LEU A 499 -37.20 43.25 40.01
C LEU A 499 -37.24 43.90 38.61
N TYR A 500 -37.36 43.11 37.53
CA TYR A 500 -37.24 43.59 36.16
C TYR A 500 -38.59 43.63 35.42
N THR A 501 -38.72 44.47 34.39
CA THR A 501 -39.93 44.53 33.57
C THR A 501 -40.20 43.18 32.90
N GLU A 502 -41.47 42.82 32.74
CA GLU A 502 -41.85 41.54 32.14
C GLU A 502 -41.28 41.38 30.72
N GLU A 503 -41.21 42.48 29.96
CA GLU A 503 -40.69 42.49 28.60
C GLU A 503 -39.17 42.24 28.54
N SER A 504 -38.37 42.97 29.34
CA SER A 504 -36.91 42.78 29.32
C SER A 504 -36.51 41.40 29.86
N TRP A 505 -37.21 40.90 30.88
CA TRP A 505 -37.01 39.56 31.41
C TRP A 505 -37.37 38.47 30.39
N ALA A 506 -38.49 38.62 29.66
CA ALA A 506 -38.88 37.66 28.63
C ALA A 506 -37.87 37.58 27.48
N ARG A 507 -37.31 38.72 27.05
CA ARG A 507 -36.25 38.77 26.02
C ARG A 507 -34.99 38.04 26.49
N LEU A 508 -34.57 38.25 27.74
CA LEU A 508 -33.44 37.54 28.34
C LEU A 508 -33.67 36.02 28.35
N MET A 509 -34.84 35.57 28.80
CA MET A 509 -35.14 34.14 28.85
C MET A 509 -35.22 33.50 27.45
N GLN A 510 -35.68 34.24 26.44
CA GLN A 510 -35.66 33.79 25.05
C GLN A 510 -34.23 33.59 24.53
N ALA A 511 -33.35 34.58 24.73
CA ALA A 511 -31.95 34.47 24.32
C ALA A 511 -31.22 33.35 25.07
N ALA A 512 -31.46 33.21 26.37
CA ALA A 512 -30.90 32.13 27.19
C ALA A 512 -31.34 30.74 26.71
N SER A 513 -32.62 30.59 26.35
CA SER A 513 -33.13 29.33 25.81
C SER A 513 -32.49 28.97 24.47
N ALA A 514 -32.34 29.93 23.55
CA ALA A 514 -31.71 29.70 22.25
C ALA A 514 -30.24 29.30 22.39
N ALA A 515 -29.50 29.98 23.28
CA ALA A 515 -28.12 29.63 23.62
C ALA A 515 -28.01 28.24 24.25
N GLN A 516 -28.94 27.87 25.14
CA GLN A 516 -28.96 26.55 25.77
C GLN A 516 -29.23 25.43 24.75
N THR A 517 -30.09 25.66 23.75
CA THR A 517 -30.33 24.68 22.67
C THR A 517 -29.05 24.32 21.93
N ALA A 518 -28.18 25.30 21.64
CA ALA A 518 -26.90 25.04 20.97
C ALA A 518 -25.96 24.17 21.81
N VAL A 519 -25.97 24.34 23.13
CA VAL A 519 -25.20 23.51 24.09
C VAL A 519 -25.79 22.10 24.16
N ASP A 520 -27.11 21.98 24.33
CA ASP A 520 -27.79 20.70 24.49
C ASP A 520 -27.69 19.81 23.24
N GLU A 521 -27.73 20.43 22.05
CA GLU A 521 -27.55 19.75 20.77
C GLU A 521 -26.07 19.53 20.41
N ASN A 522 -25.14 19.93 21.28
CA ASN A 522 -23.69 19.83 21.11
C ASN A 522 -23.23 20.34 19.74
N TRP A 523 -23.61 21.58 19.39
CA TRP A 523 -23.21 22.18 18.13
C TRP A 523 -21.68 22.17 17.98
N ASN A 524 -21.21 21.80 16.80
CA ASN A 524 -19.78 21.61 16.54
C ASN A 524 -19.14 22.89 15.95
N ARG A 525 -17.83 22.81 15.71
CA ARG A 525 -17.00 23.91 15.25
C ARG A 525 -17.43 24.50 13.90
N LEU A 526 -18.14 23.76 13.06
CA LEU A 526 -18.66 24.28 11.78
C LEU A 526 -19.73 25.38 11.98
N ARG A 527 -20.31 25.45 13.18
CA ARG A 527 -21.33 26.45 13.54
C ARG A 527 -20.81 27.47 14.55
N GLN A 528 -19.48 27.65 14.64
CA GLN A 528 -18.88 28.52 15.65
C GLN A 528 -19.40 29.96 15.54
N ASP A 529 -19.57 30.48 14.34
CA ASP A 529 -20.12 31.82 14.13
C ASP A 529 -21.55 31.97 14.70
N GLU A 530 -22.37 30.91 14.62
CA GLU A 530 -23.72 30.90 15.20
C GLU A 530 -23.67 30.82 16.74
N ILE A 531 -22.75 30.02 17.29
CA ILE A 531 -22.53 29.92 18.73
C ILE A 531 -22.08 31.27 19.30
N ASP A 532 -21.13 31.93 18.63
CA ASP A 532 -20.61 33.24 19.02
C ASP A 532 -21.69 34.33 18.94
N ALA A 533 -22.55 34.27 17.91
CA ALA A 533 -23.72 35.15 17.80
C ALA A 533 -24.72 34.94 18.96
N LEU A 534 -25.04 33.70 19.31
CA LEU A 534 -25.92 33.39 20.46
C LEU A 534 -25.33 33.89 21.78
N ALA A 535 -24.01 33.78 21.97
CA ALA A 535 -23.33 34.35 23.13
C ALA A 535 -23.50 35.87 23.18
N SER A 536 -23.28 36.55 22.05
CA SER A 536 -23.44 38.00 21.92
C SER A 536 -24.88 38.47 22.16
N ASP A 537 -25.86 37.74 21.64
CA ASP A 537 -27.28 38.03 21.83
C ASP A 537 -27.70 37.87 23.29
N LEU A 538 -27.23 36.80 23.94
CA LEU A 538 -27.45 36.60 25.37
C LEU A 538 -26.85 37.74 26.20
N LYS A 539 -25.60 38.15 25.91
CA LYS A 539 -24.98 39.28 26.59
C LYS A 539 -25.78 40.58 26.41
N THR A 540 -26.23 40.82 25.19
CA THR A 540 -27.04 42.00 24.86
C THR A 540 -28.34 42.02 25.64
N ALA A 541 -29.02 40.87 25.77
CA ALA A 541 -30.26 40.76 26.52
C ALA A 541 -30.05 40.96 28.04
N ILE A 542 -28.91 40.51 28.58
CA ILE A 542 -28.52 40.76 29.99
C ILE A 542 -28.31 42.26 30.21
N ASP A 543 -27.56 42.91 29.32
CA ASP A 543 -27.26 44.35 29.43
C ASP A 543 -28.51 45.24 29.23
N ALA A 544 -29.53 44.72 28.55
CA ALA A 544 -30.79 45.40 28.28
C ALA A 544 -31.88 45.15 29.34
N LEU A 545 -31.54 44.56 30.50
CA LEU A 545 -32.48 44.40 31.61
C LEU A 545 -32.93 45.75 32.18
N GLU A 546 -34.24 45.91 32.34
CA GLU A 546 -34.84 47.15 32.84
C GLU A 546 -35.55 46.90 34.19
N TYR A 547 -35.22 47.70 35.22
CA TYR A 547 -35.90 47.61 36.51
C TYR A 547 -37.36 48.07 36.45
N LYS A 548 -38.24 47.42 37.21
CA LYS A 548 -39.61 47.90 37.44
C LYS A 548 -39.60 49.28 38.11
N PRO A 549 -40.61 50.13 37.85
CA PRO A 549 -40.79 51.37 38.61
C PRO A 549 -41.00 51.05 40.11
N ALA A 550 -40.59 51.96 40.99
CA ALA A 550 -40.91 51.85 42.41
C ALA A 550 -42.42 51.98 42.65
N ASP A 551 -42.91 51.44 43.77
CA ASP A 551 -44.29 51.60 44.20
C ASP A 551 -44.47 52.96 44.90
N TYR A 552 -45.20 53.87 44.24
CA TYR A 552 -45.49 55.20 44.77
C TYR A 552 -46.84 55.30 45.47
N THR A 553 -47.56 54.20 45.68
CA THR A 553 -48.91 54.22 46.26
C THR A 553 -48.94 55.00 47.58
N ALA A 554 -47.97 54.80 48.46
CA ALA A 554 -47.86 55.52 49.73
C ALA A 554 -47.54 57.02 49.56
N VAL A 555 -46.73 57.38 48.56
CA VAL A 555 -46.44 58.79 48.22
C VAL A 555 -47.70 59.47 47.69
N ASP A 556 -48.43 58.80 46.80
CA ASP A 556 -49.68 59.30 46.22
C ASP A 556 -50.74 59.52 47.30
N GLU A 557 -50.88 58.58 48.24
CA GLU A 557 -51.76 58.73 49.40
C GLU A 557 -51.36 59.91 50.30
N ALA A 558 -50.07 60.10 50.57
CA ALA A 558 -49.57 61.21 51.37
C ALA A 558 -49.82 62.57 50.69
N ILE A 559 -49.58 62.68 49.38
CA ILE A 559 -49.89 63.88 48.58
C ILE A 559 -51.40 64.15 48.62
N ALA A 560 -52.24 63.14 48.35
CA ALA A 560 -53.69 63.30 48.35
C ALA A 560 -54.23 63.73 49.72
N ASN A 561 -53.62 63.28 50.82
CA ASN A 561 -53.98 63.72 52.16
C ASN A 561 -53.53 65.16 52.45
N ALA A 562 -52.35 65.56 52.00
CA ALA A 562 -51.89 66.95 52.10
C ALA A 562 -52.77 67.92 51.29
N GLU A 563 -53.22 67.52 50.10
CA GLU A 563 -54.09 68.33 49.21
C GLU A 563 -55.50 68.57 49.76
N LYS A 564 -55.99 67.72 50.68
CA LYS A 564 -57.27 67.93 51.38
C LYS A 564 -57.23 69.08 52.38
N LEU A 565 -56.04 69.52 52.79
CA LEU A 565 -55.87 70.60 53.75
C LEU A 565 -55.96 71.95 53.03
N ASN A 566 -56.67 72.91 53.63
CA ASN A 566 -56.70 74.28 53.12
C ASN A 566 -55.49 75.07 53.65
N PRO A 567 -54.54 75.49 52.80
CA PRO A 567 -53.30 76.13 53.27
C PRO A 567 -53.49 77.41 54.07
N LYS A 568 -54.64 78.10 53.93
CA LYS A 568 -54.96 79.34 54.68
C LYS A 568 -55.27 79.10 56.15
N ASP A 569 -55.56 77.85 56.53
CA ASP A 569 -55.90 77.49 57.90
C ASP A 569 -54.65 77.28 58.78
N TYR A 570 -53.45 77.42 58.19
CA TYR A 570 -52.16 77.13 58.80
C TYR A 570 -51.19 78.31 58.71
N LYS A 571 -50.27 78.44 59.68
CA LYS A 571 -49.32 79.57 59.78
C LYS A 571 -48.31 79.57 58.64
N ASP A 572 -47.82 78.39 58.28
CA ASP A 572 -46.89 78.19 57.17
C ASP A 572 -47.15 76.82 56.54
N PHE A 573 -47.28 76.79 55.22
CA PHE A 573 -47.50 75.57 54.42
C PHE A 573 -46.34 75.30 53.45
N SER A 574 -45.26 76.09 53.53
CA SER A 574 -44.12 76.02 52.63
C SER A 574 -43.39 74.68 52.71
N ALA A 575 -43.24 74.11 53.91
CA ALA A 575 -42.60 72.81 54.12
C ALA A 575 -43.33 71.64 53.43
N VAL A 576 -44.67 71.63 53.47
CA VAL A 576 -45.48 70.61 52.78
C VAL A 576 -45.35 70.74 51.27
N LYS A 577 -45.40 71.96 50.72
CA LYS A 577 -45.18 72.19 49.28
C LYS A 577 -43.78 71.79 48.84
N ALA A 578 -42.77 72.05 49.67
CA ALA A 578 -41.39 71.66 49.39
C ALA A 578 -41.23 70.13 49.37
N ALA A 579 -41.83 69.42 50.33
CA ALA A 579 -41.80 67.95 50.37
C ALA A 579 -42.48 67.31 49.16
N ILE A 580 -43.64 67.84 48.71
CA ILE A 580 -44.33 67.34 47.51
C ILE A 580 -43.51 67.64 46.24
N SER A 581 -42.94 68.84 46.12
CA SER A 581 -42.12 69.22 44.95
C SER A 581 -40.81 68.44 44.86
N ALA A 582 -40.34 67.90 45.98
CA ALA A 582 -39.13 67.08 46.05
C ALA A 582 -39.37 65.61 45.65
N VAL A 583 -40.60 65.21 45.34
CA VAL A 583 -40.90 63.85 44.89
C VAL A 583 -40.29 63.60 43.51
N ASP A 584 -39.29 62.73 43.47
CA ASP A 584 -38.70 62.23 42.23
C ASP A 584 -39.46 60.98 41.78
N ARG A 585 -40.10 61.04 40.60
CA ARG A 585 -40.87 59.92 40.02
C ARG A 585 -40.05 58.98 39.15
N THR A 586 -38.75 59.23 39.02
CA THR A 586 -37.86 58.40 38.19
C THR A 586 -37.26 57.21 38.94
N LYS A 587 -37.53 57.06 40.25
CA LYS A 587 -37.01 55.95 41.05
C LYS A 587 -37.60 54.61 40.62
N ASN A 588 -36.75 53.60 40.58
CA ASN A 588 -37.12 52.22 40.30
C ASN A 588 -37.20 51.40 41.60
N ILE A 589 -37.64 50.14 41.49
CA ILE A 589 -37.89 49.25 42.62
C ILE A 589 -36.67 49.04 43.55
N THR A 590 -35.44 49.19 43.06
CA THR A 590 -34.22 49.09 43.89
C THR A 590 -34.05 50.26 44.86
N GLN A 591 -34.76 51.36 44.61
CA GLN A 591 -34.75 52.60 45.40
C GLN A 591 -36.03 52.76 46.22
N GLN A 592 -36.78 51.67 46.46
CA GLN A 592 -38.06 51.73 47.17
C GLN A 592 -37.97 52.43 48.53
N ALA A 593 -36.89 52.22 49.28
CA ALA A 593 -36.69 52.89 50.57
C ALA A 593 -36.62 54.43 50.46
N GLU A 594 -36.09 54.96 49.35
CA GLU A 594 -36.10 56.40 49.08
C GLU A 594 -37.52 56.89 48.79
N VAL A 595 -38.32 56.11 48.06
CA VAL A 595 -39.73 56.40 47.79
C VAL A 595 -40.56 56.39 49.06
N ASP A 596 -40.35 55.39 49.92
CA ASP A 596 -40.99 55.31 51.23
C ASP A 596 -40.59 56.50 52.12
N ALA A 597 -39.34 56.95 52.04
CA ALA A 597 -38.87 58.14 52.76
C ALA A 597 -39.52 59.43 52.24
N MET A 598 -39.78 59.55 50.94
CA MET A 598 -40.52 60.69 50.36
C MET A 598 -41.96 60.73 50.90
N ALA A 599 -42.65 59.59 50.97
CA ALA A 599 -43.99 59.50 51.57
C ALA A 599 -43.96 59.92 53.04
N LYS A 600 -42.96 59.44 53.78
CA LYS A 600 -42.76 59.81 55.19
C LYS A 600 -42.51 61.31 55.36
N ALA A 601 -41.68 61.92 54.53
CA ALA A 601 -41.37 63.34 54.61
C ALA A 601 -42.61 64.22 54.40
N ILE A 602 -43.50 63.84 53.46
CA ILE A 602 -44.78 64.54 53.25
C ILE A 602 -45.67 64.39 54.48
N ASN A 603 -45.82 63.18 55.00
CA ASN A 603 -46.62 62.93 56.20
C ASN A 603 -46.09 63.65 57.44
N ASP A 604 -44.77 63.68 57.65
CA ASP A 604 -44.12 64.40 58.75
C ASP A 604 -44.34 65.92 58.62
N ALA A 605 -44.18 66.47 57.41
CA ALA A 605 -44.42 67.90 57.15
C ALA A 605 -45.90 68.28 57.39
N VAL A 606 -46.83 67.41 57.00
CA VAL A 606 -48.26 67.57 57.29
C VAL A 606 -48.52 67.51 58.80
N ALA A 607 -47.89 66.58 59.53
CA ALA A 607 -48.04 66.45 60.97
C ALA A 607 -47.46 67.64 61.75
N ALA A 608 -46.45 68.32 61.21
CA ALA A 608 -45.81 69.49 61.80
C ALA A 608 -46.55 70.82 61.57
N LEU A 609 -47.67 70.82 60.83
CA LEU A 609 -48.43 72.04 60.54
C LEU A 609 -49.11 72.63 61.79
N GLU A 610 -48.85 73.92 62.04
CA GLU A 610 -49.52 74.69 63.08
C GLU A 610 -50.69 75.49 62.53
N LYS A 611 -51.87 75.40 63.17
CA LYS A 611 -53.06 76.17 62.76
C LYS A 611 -52.83 77.67 62.93
N ALA A 612 -53.31 78.46 61.97
CA ALA A 612 -53.35 79.91 62.08
C ALA A 612 -54.26 80.32 63.26
N ASP A 613 -53.95 81.43 63.95
CA ASP A 613 -54.59 81.86 65.20
C ASP A 613 -56.09 82.24 65.08
N ASN A 614 -56.75 81.85 63.98
CA ASN A 614 -58.20 81.96 63.76
C ASN A 614 -58.79 80.62 63.28
N ALA A 615 -58.70 79.58 64.11
CA ALA A 615 -59.47 78.34 63.91
C ALA A 615 -59.96 77.78 65.26
N ALA A 616 -60.80 78.54 65.95
CA ALA A 616 -61.54 78.07 67.13
C ALA A 616 -63.02 78.48 67.08
N SER A 617 -63.89 77.57 66.64
CA SER A 617 -64.98 76.95 67.43
C SER A 617 -65.89 76.23 66.43
N LYS A 618 -66.30 74.97 66.66
CA LYS A 618 -67.05 74.53 67.84
C LYS A 618 -66.71 73.09 68.26
N SER A 619 -66.52 72.93 69.56
CA SER A 619 -66.72 71.71 70.37
C SER A 619 -68.08 71.87 71.12
N PRO A 620 -68.64 70.91 71.89
CA PRO A 620 -68.36 69.46 72.09
C PRO A 620 -69.63 68.58 72.00
N ASN A 621 -69.53 67.24 72.14
CA ASN A 621 -70.20 66.56 73.27
C ASN A 621 -69.65 65.17 73.63
N THR A 622 -69.40 65.00 74.94
CA THR A 622 -69.40 63.81 75.85
C THR A 622 -68.81 62.48 75.37
N GLY A 623 -67.79 61.87 76.00
CA GLY A 623 -67.68 61.44 77.41
C GLY A 623 -67.70 59.89 77.42
N ALA A 624 -66.95 59.10 78.19
CA ALA A 624 -66.18 59.32 79.41
C ALA A 624 -65.18 58.16 79.65
N GLY A 625 -64.08 58.48 80.35
CA GLY A 625 -63.36 57.61 81.30
C GLY A 625 -62.32 56.62 80.74
N PHE A 626 -61.23 56.28 81.42
CA PHE A 626 -60.56 56.78 82.63
C PHE A 626 -59.21 56.02 82.73
N MET A 627 -58.13 56.75 83.03
CA MET A 627 -56.85 56.35 83.67
C MET A 627 -55.84 55.35 83.05
N ILE A 628 -54.70 55.92 82.60
CA ILE A 628 -53.25 55.72 82.94
C ILE A 628 -52.94 54.62 84.01
N PRO A 629 -51.76 53.91 84.02
CA PRO A 629 -50.47 54.34 83.48
C PRO A 629 -49.46 53.31 82.89
N SER A 630 -48.40 53.90 82.34
CA SER A 630 -47.06 53.46 81.94
C SER A 630 -46.41 52.20 82.56
N VAL A 631 -45.61 51.48 81.74
CA VAL A 631 -44.14 51.22 81.88
C VAL A 631 -43.76 49.91 81.13
N GLY A 632 -42.75 49.98 80.25
CA GLY A 632 -41.60 49.05 80.21
C GLY A 632 -41.70 47.65 79.59
N ALA A 633 -41.04 47.52 78.42
CA ALA A 633 -40.04 46.50 78.05
C ALA A 633 -40.40 45.02 77.78
N MET A 634 -39.61 44.45 76.83
CA MET A 634 -39.28 43.03 76.55
C MET A 634 -40.33 42.18 75.79
N ILE A 635 -40.06 41.75 74.54
CA ILE A 635 -39.19 40.66 74.03
C ILE A 635 -39.99 39.35 73.75
N VAL A 636 -39.92 38.92 72.48
CA VAL A 636 -39.88 37.53 71.94
C VAL A 636 -41.19 36.73 71.70
N SER A 637 -41.44 36.57 70.38
CA SER A 637 -41.80 35.36 69.61
C SER A 637 -43.11 34.58 69.80
N ALA A 638 -43.55 34.09 68.62
CA ALA A 638 -44.15 32.79 68.31
C ALA A 638 -45.68 32.68 68.19
N ALA A 639 -46.05 32.30 66.95
CA ALA A 639 -47.05 31.31 66.57
C ALA A 639 -48.53 31.51 66.93
N ALA A 640 -49.39 31.48 65.91
CA ALA A 640 -50.36 30.40 65.64
C ALA A 640 -51.48 30.91 64.72
N ILE A 641 -51.60 30.36 63.52
CA ILE A 641 -52.62 29.36 63.14
C ILE A 641 -54.04 29.94 63.14
N PHE A 642 -54.59 30.13 61.93
CA PHE A 642 -55.96 29.69 61.69
C PHE A 642 -56.05 28.87 60.41
N THR A 643 -56.72 27.74 60.59
CA THR A 643 -56.84 26.57 59.75
C THR A 643 -58.06 26.61 58.82
N LEU A 644 -57.88 25.90 57.71
CA LEU A 644 -58.81 24.98 57.02
C LEU A 644 -60.06 25.52 56.31
N GLY A 645 -60.11 25.18 55.02
CA GLY A 645 -61.31 25.07 54.19
C GLY A 645 -61.16 24.06 53.04
N LYS A 646 -60.82 22.80 53.38
CA LYS A 646 -61.06 21.53 52.64
C LYS A 646 -62.28 21.61 51.66
N ARG A 647 -62.34 20.98 50.47
CA ARG A 647 -62.11 19.54 50.15
C ARG A 647 -62.47 19.21 48.68
N ARG A 648 -61.79 18.15 48.16
CA ARG A 648 -62.25 17.04 47.26
C ARG A 648 -62.45 17.36 45.77
N LYS A 649 -62.12 16.48 44.80
CA LYS A 649 -61.65 15.06 44.73
C LYS A 649 -61.14 14.90 43.26
N LYS A 650 -59.94 14.40 42.96
CA LYS A 650 -59.52 12.99 42.74
C LYS A 650 -60.36 12.18 41.72
N ALA A 651 -59.73 11.78 40.60
CA ALA A 651 -59.69 10.45 39.98
C ALA A 651 -58.70 10.55 38.78
N GLU A 652 -57.50 9.96 38.83
CA GLU A 652 -57.16 8.57 38.42
C GLU A 652 -57.47 8.30 36.93
N ASN A 653 -56.46 8.39 36.06
CA ASN A 653 -55.64 7.26 35.61
C ASN A 653 -54.39 7.76 34.88
#